data_AF-A0A438EY98-F1
#
_entry.id   AF-A0A438EY98-F1
#
_cell.length_a   1.000
_cell.length_b   1.000
_cell.length_c   1.000
_cell.angle_alpha   90.00
_cell.angle_beta   90.00
_cell.angle_gamma   90.00
#
_symmetry.space_group_name_H-M   'P 1'
#
loop_
_entity.id
_entity.type
_entity.pdbx_description
1 polymer ?
#
loop_
_entity_poly.entity_id
_entity_poly.type
_entity_poly.pdbx_seq_one_letter_code
_entity_poly.pdbx_strand_id
1 'polypeptide(L)'
;MQGASSELNLTESGLGGTLQAFSFSSFRILHTLMSAINNLSGPIPPQIGLLSKLKYLDLSTNQFSGGIPPEIGLLTNLEVLHLVRNQLNGSIPHEIEMGNLTNLLELYSDSNNLTGPIPSTFGPIPVSLCDLSGLTLLHLYANQLSGPIPQEIGNLKSLVDLELSEINSMVPFLLHWKWTQTSCLALYRKAFCQGGSLVRFTVSDNHLSGPIPKSLKNCRNLTRALFQGNQLTGNISEVVGDSPNLEYIDLSYNRFHGELSHNWGRCPQLQRLEIAGNNITGSIPEDFGISTNLALLDLFFKSFGWGNSKEIGKCNFSVEADLNDNQLSGNIPPELGSLSDLGYLDLSANRLNGSIPEHLGDCLGLNYLNLSNNKLSHRIPVQLGKLNHLSQLDLSHNLLTGGIPPQIQGLESLEMLDLSHNNLSGFIPRAFEYMPALSYVDISYNQLQGPIPHSNAFRNATIEVLKGNKDLCGNVKGLQPCKYGFGIDQQPVKKSHKVVFIIIFPLLGALVLLSAFIGIFLIAERRERTPEIEEGRAWKRLQAELPSSNIVAVKKLHPSDMDMANQKDFLNEYLERGSLATILSREEAKRLGWATRVKIIKGVAHALSYMHHDCSPPIVHRDISSNNILLDSQYEAHISDLGTAKLLKVDSSNQSKLAGTVGYVAPEHAYTMKVTEKTDVYSFGVIALELSKGRHPGDQILSISVSPEKNIVLKDMLDPATPTSHTPRRRGSGSYHKARNCMLKCQSTIQANHGDYFSDVVTENLAR
;
A
#
# COMPACT_ATOMS: atom_id res chain seq x y z
N MET A 1 17.35 -47.65 18.01
CA MET A 1 18.38 -47.40 16.98
C MET A 1 19.63 -46.86 17.68
N GLN A 2 20.78 -47.53 17.56
CA GLN A 2 22.04 -47.10 18.19
C GLN A 2 22.90 -46.29 17.19
N GLY A 3 22.35 -45.16 16.77
CA GLY A 3 23.07 -44.12 16.04
C GLY A 3 22.67 -42.80 16.67
N ALA A 4 23.31 -42.44 17.78
CA ALA A 4 22.95 -41.24 18.52
C ALA A 4 23.48 -40.01 17.75
N SER A 5 22.63 -39.45 16.89
CA SER A 5 22.92 -38.19 16.21
C SER A 5 23.13 -37.09 17.25
N SER A 6 24.14 -36.24 17.03
CA SER A 6 24.32 -34.98 17.78
C SER A 6 23.28 -33.93 17.41
N GLU A 7 22.49 -34.15 16.37
CA GLU A 7 21.45 -33.25 15.87
C GLU A 7 20.14 -34.00 15.66
N LEU A 8 19.04 -33.41 16.15
CA LEU A 8 17.69 -33.90 15.95
C LEU A 8 16.87 -32.76 15.37
N ASN A 9 16.67 -32.80 14.06
CA ASN A 9 15.83 -31.87 13.32
C ASN A 9 14.52 -32.56 12.94
N LEU A 10 13.42 -32.00 13.45
CA LEU A 10 12.04 -32.43 13.27
C LEU A 10 11.17 -31.25 12.77
N THR A 11 11.80 -30.19 12.25
CA THR A 11 11.09 -29.01 11.72
C THR A 11 10.18 -29.42 10.56
N GLU A 12 9.00 -28.77 10.47
CA GLU A 12 8.00 -29.00 9.40
C GLU A 12 7.53 -30.46 9.22
N SER A 13 7.71 -31.30 10.24
CA SER A 13 7.42 -32.74 10.17
C SER A 13 5.94 -33.10 10.42
N GLY A 14 5.06 -32.11 10.58
CA GLY A 14 3.63 -32.30 10.84
C GLY A 14 3.32 -32.97 12.18
N LEU A 15 4.25 -32.91 13.13
CA LEU A 15 4.13 -33.56 14.44
C LEU A 15 3.08 -32.86 15.31
N GLY A 16 2.35 -33.66 16.10
CA GLY A 16 1.38 -33.16 17.07
C GLY A 16 1.38 -33.98 18.36
N GLY A 17 0.74 -33.44 19.39
CA GLY A 17 0.81 -34.00 20.75
C GLY A 17 1.82 -33.23 21.61
N THR A 18 2.30 -33.84 22.70
CA THR A 18 3.12 -33.15 23.71
C THR A 18 4.53 -33.74 23.82
N LEU A 19 5.49 -32.93 24.25
CA LEU A 19 6.86 -33.39 24.53
C LEU A 19 6.99 -34.21 25.84
N GLN A 20 5.92 -34.38 26.62
CA GLN A 20 5.96 -35.08 27.92
C GLN A 20 6.40 -36.55 27.82
N ALA A 21 6.13 -37.20 26.69
CA ALA A 21 6.56 -38.58 26.42
C ALA A 21 7.93 -38.68 25.73
N PHE A 22 8.60 -37.55 25.44
CA PHE A 22 9.89 -37.56 24.78
C PHE A 22 11.01 -38.02 25.74
N SER A 23 11.84 -38.96 25.30
CA SER A 23 12.88 -39.56 26.13
C SER A 23 14.17 -38.73 26.16
N PHE A 24 14.12 -37.53 26.77
CA PHE A 24 15.27 -36.62 26.91
C PHE A 24 16.52 -37.32 27.49
N SER A 25 16.31 -38.27 28.40
CA SER A 25 17.38 -39.07 29.03
C SER A 25 18.16 -39.94 28.04
N SER A 26 17.60 -40.25 26.87
CA SER A 26 18.24 -41.01 25.78
C SER A 26 19.11 -40.15 24.86
N PHE A 27 18.93 -38.82 24.87
CA PHE A 27 19.57 -37.87 23.94
C PHE A 27 20.59 -36.94 24.62
N ARG A 28 21.26 -37.39 25.70
CA ARG A 28 22.20 -36.56 26.49
C ARG A 28 23.40 -35.98 25.72
N ILE A 29 23.70 -36.51 24.53
CA ILE A 29 24.78 -36.02 23.66
C ILE A 29 24.30 -35.06 22.56
N LEU A 30 23.02 -34.69 22.58
CA LEU A 30 22.42 -33.82 21.59
C LEU A 30 22.97 -32.38 21.75
N HIS A 31 23.43 -31.82 20.64
CA HIS A 31 23.91 -30.45 20.52
C HIS A 31 22.86 -29.54 19.87
N THR A 32 22.05 -30.09 18.97
CA THR A 32 21.00 -29.35 18.24
C THR A 32 19.66 -30.07 18.34
N LEU A 33 18.63 -29.35 18.79
CA LEU A 33 17.22 -29.79 18.78
C LEU A 33 16.39 -28.74 18.05
N MET A 34 15.87 -29.11 16.88
CA MET A 34 14.96 -28.29 16.10
C MET A 34 13.63 -29.03 15.96
N SER A 35 12.52 -28.38 16.30
CA SER A 35 11.18 -28.96 16.16
C SER A 35 10.15 -27.89 15.75
N ALA A 36 10.60 -26.84 15.06
CA ALA A 36 9.76 -25.71 14.69
C ALA A 36 8.73 -26.05 13.61
N ILE A 37 7.73 -25.19 13.43
CA ILE A 37 6.70 -25.33 12.38
C ILE A 37 5.99 -26.69 12.50
N ASN A 38 5.47 -26.97 13.70
CA ASN A 38 4.74 -28.19 14.01
C ASN A 38 3.45 -27.85 14.79
N ASN A 39 2.69 -28.86 15.18
CA ASN A 39 1.47 -28.74 15.98
C ASN A 39 1.67 -29.34 17.39
N LEU A 40 2.88 -29.22 17.95
CA LEU A 40 3.19 -29.67 19.30
C LEU A 40 2.58 -28.73 20.33
N SER A 41 2.05 -29.27 21.42
CA SER A 41 1.26 -28.54 22.41
C SER A 41 1.54 -28.95 23.86
N GLY A 42 0.97 -28.19 24.81
CA GLY A 42 1.20 -28.37 26.24
C GLY A 42 2.48 -27.70 26.74
N PRO A 43 2.85 -27.89 28.01
CA PRO A 43 4.04 -27.25 28.58
C PRO A 43 5.34 -27.91 28.12
N ILE A 44 6.38 -27.08 27.95
CA ILE A 44 7.75 -27.54 27.75
C ILE A 44 8.17 -28.34 29.01
N PRO A 45 8.54 -29.62 28.89
CA PRO A 45 8.81 -30.47 30.04
C PRO A 45 10.13 -30.09 30.74
N PRO A 46 10.17 -30.01 32.09
CA PRO A 46 11.40 -29.82 32.90
C PRO A 46 12.57 -30.74 32.51
N GLN A 47 12.26 -31.93 32.00
CA GLN A 47 13.23 -32.91 31.52
C GLN A 47 14.10 -32.41 30.35
N ILE A 48 13.75 -31.29 29.70
CA ILE A 48 14.60 -30.58 28.74
C ILE A 48 16.00 -30.30 29.31
N GLY A 49 16.11 -29.96 30.61
CA GLY A 49 17.37 -29.68 31.30
C GLY A 49 18.33 -30.88 31.40
N LEU A 50 17.91 -32.09 31.02
CA LEU A 50 18.78 -33.26 30.90
C LEU A 50 19.70 -33.21 29.67
N LEU A 51 19.42 -32.34 28.69
CA LEU A 51 20.20 -32.16 27.46
C LEU A 51 21.42 -31.25 27.69
N SER A 52 22.26 -31.52 28.69
CA SER A 52 23.34 -30.60 29.11
C SER A 52 24.46 -30.33 28.06
N LYS A 53 24.40 -30.97 26.89
CA LYS A 53 25.27 -30.71 25.72
C LYS A 53 24.63 -29.85 24.63
N LEU A 54 23.38 -29.43 24.82
CA LEU A 54 22.62 -28.65 23.85
C LEU A 54 23.22 -27.25 23.72
N LYS A 55 23.41 -26.83 22.46
CA LYS A 55 23.85 -25.51 22.01
C LYS A 55 22.73 -24.75 21.30
N TYR A 56 21.88 -25.47 20.56
CA TYR A 56 20.81 -24.89 19.76
C TYR A 56 19.47 -25.55 20.11
N LEU A 57 18.50 -24.75 20.54
CA LEU A 57 17.13 -25.18 20.82
C LEU A 57 16.13 -24.29 20.09
N ASP A 58 15.40 -24.88 19.15
CA ASP A 58 14.32 -24.21 18.42
C ASP A 58 13.00 -25.00 18.55
N LEU A 59 12.02 -24.37 19.19
CA LEU A 59 10.66 -24.86 19.40
C LEU A 59 9.61 -23.93 18.76
N SER A 60 10.04 -23.05 17.86
CA SER A 60 9.24 -21.95 17.31
C SER A 60 8.05 -22.40 16.47
N THR A 61 7.00 -21.58 16.35
CA THR A 61 5.79 -21.84 15.55
C THR A 61 5.16 -23.20 15.91
N ASN A 62 4.67 -23.28 17.15
CA ASN A 62 4.01 -24.43 17.73
C ASN A 62 2.83 -23.95 18.62
N GLN A 63 2.29 -24.82 19.47
CA GLN A 63 1.23 -24.53 20.44
C GLN A 63 1.69 -24.78 21.89
N PHE A 64 2.98 -24.59 22.19
CA PHE A 64 3.50 -24.76 23.55
C PHE A 64 2.89 -23.72 24.50
N SER A 65 2.45 -24.16 25.67
CA SER A 65 1.60 -23.38 26.59
C SER A 65 2.09 -23.44 28.02
N GLY A 66 1.99 -22.35 28.77
CA GLY A 66 2.46 -22.28 30.16
C GLY A 66 3.86 -21.68 30.30
N GLY A 67 4.45 -21.79 31.48
CA GLY A 67 5.78 -21.24 31.79
C GLY A 67 6.91 -21.84 30.97
N ILE A 68 7.92 -21.03 30.65
CA ILE A 68 9.26 -21.53 30.32
C ILE A 68 9.79 -22.25 31.58
N PRO A 69 10.23 -23.52 31.51
CA PRO A 69 10.66 -24.25 32.70
C PRO A 69 11.98 -23.71 33.24
N PRO A 70 12.14 -23.58 34.57
CA PRO A 70 13.38 -23.12 35.19
C PRO A 70 14.59 -24.00 34.83
N GLU A 71 14.36 -25.29 34.55
CA GLU A 71 15.38 -26.25 34.13
C GLU A 71 16.05 -25.91 32.78
N ILE A 72 15.51 -24.97 32.00
CA ILE A 72 16.23 -24.42 30.82
C ILE A 72 17.57 -23.80 31.24
N GLY A 73 17.66 -23.25 32.46
CA GLY A 73 18.90 -22.73 33.03
C GLY A 73 19.97 -23.80 33.27
N LEU A 74 19.66 -25.10 33.22
CA LEU A 74 20.66 -26.19 33.32
C LEU A 74 21.42 -26.41 32.01
N LEU A 75 20.98 -25.81 30.90
CA LEU A 75 21.58 -25.94 29.58
C LEU A 75 22.78 -24.99 29.42
N THR A 76 23.80 -25.12 30.27
CA THR A 76 24.92 -24.16 30.34
C THR A 76 25.75 -23.99 29.07
N ASN A 77 25.59 -24.88 28.08
CA ASN A 77 26.23 -24.80 26.75
C ASN A 77 25.33 -24.14 25.69
N LEU A 78 24.12 -23.71 26.04
CA LEU A 78 23.14 -23.15 25.10
C LEU A 78 23.61 -21.78 24.57
N GLU A 79 23.74 -21.70 23.26
CA GLU A 79 24.14 -20.52 22.48
C GLU A 79 22.92 -19.85 21.84
N VAL A 80 21.90 -20.64 21.47
CA VAL A 80 20.69 -20.17 20.78
C VAL A 80 19.43 -20.78 21.41
N LEU A 81 18.47 -19.92 21.77
CA LEU A 81 17.14 -20.29 22.26
C LEU A 81 16.03 -19.57 21.47
N HIS A 82 15.32 -20.30 20.63
CA HIS A 82 14.19 -19.80 19.83
C HIS A 82 12.88 -20.46 20.29
N LEU A 83 11.94 -19.63 20.77
CA LEU A 83 10.63 -20.02 21.32
C LEU A 83 9.45 -19.28 20.63
N VAL A 84 9.75 -18.65 19.50
CA VAL A 84 8.89 -17.70 18.76
C VAL A 84 7.52 -18.28 18.43
N ARG A 85 6.45 -17.46 18.46
CA ARG A 85 5.09 -17.86 18.00
C ARG A 85 4.58 -19.13 18.69
N ASN A 86 4.35 -19.02 20.00
CA ASN A 86 3.77 -20.05 20.86
C ASN A 86 2.71 -19.43 21.79
N GLN A 87 2.24 -20.18 22.79
CA GLN A 87 1.28 -19.75 23.83
C GLN A 87 1.95 -19.72 25.22
N LEU A 88 3.27 -19.50 25.27
CA LEU A 88 4.03 -19.48 26.53
C LEU A 88 3.61 -18.27 27.37
N ASN A 89 3.56 -18.44 28.69
CA ASN A 89 3.13 -17.40 29.62
C ASN A 89 3.97 -17.38 30.90
N GLY A 90 3.65 -16.47 31.83
CA GLY A 90 4.48 -16.23 33.01
C GLY A 90 5.78 -15.51 32.64
N SER A 91 6.72 -15.41 33.60
CA SER A 91 7.97 -14.70 33.40
C SER A 91 9.06 -15.55 32.74
N ILE A 92 10.04 -14.87 32.14
CA ILE A 92 11.34 -15.46 31.83
C ILE A 92 11.94 -15.97 33.18
N PRO A 93 12.48 -17.21 33.28
CA PRO A 93 12.75 -17.84 34.58
C PRO A 93 13.95 -17.28 35.34
N HIS A 94 13.88 -17.34 36.69
CA HIS A 94 14.94 -16.86 37.59
C HIS A 94 16.28 -17.63 37.46
N GLU A 95 16.34 -18.73 36.74
CA GLU A 95 17.53 -19.54 36.51
C GLU A 95 18.35 -19.03 35.30
N ILE A 96 17.68 -18.34 34.37
CA ILE A 96 18.34 -17.40 33.45
C ILE A 96 18.86 -16.21 34.28
N GLU A 97 18.09 -15.78 35.29
CA GLU A 97 18.44 -14.69 36.21
C GLU A 97 19.56 -14.98 37.22
N MET A 98 19.99 -16.24 37.38
CA MET A 98 21.16 -16.60 38.19
C MET A 98 22.44 -16.75 37.34
N GLY A 99 22.39 -16.34 36.07
CA GLY A 99 23.57 -16.25 35.20
C GLY A 99 24.15 -17.60 34.78
N ASN A 100 23.34 -18.67 34.74
CA ASN A 100 23.85 -20.01 34.40
C ASN A 100 23.96 -20.26 32.87
N LEU A 101 23.30 -19.43 32.05
CA LEU A 101 23.35 -19.45 30.58
C LEU A 101 24.38 -18.45 30.01
N THR A 102 25.60 -18.41 30.57
CA THR A 102 26.63 -17.41 30.18
C THR A 102 27.07 -17.47 28.71
N ASN A 103 26.81 -18.57 28.01
CA ASN A 103 27.13 -18.77 26.60
C ASN A 103 26.01 -18.33 25.64
N LEU A 104 24.85 -17.88 26.15
CA LEU A 104 23.71 -17.51 25.32
C LEU A 104 24.01 -16.27 24.48
N LEU A 105 23.90 -16.42 23.16
CA LEU A 105 24.10 -15.37 22.15
C LEU A 105 22.76 -14.84 21.64
N GLU A 106 21.80 -15.73 21.40
CA GLU A 106 20.50 -15.40 20.81
C GLU A 106 19.34 -15.85 21.69
N LEU A 107 18.43 -14.92 22.00
CA LEU A 107 17.15 -15.20 22.64
C LEU A 107 16.00 -14.58 21.84
N TYR A 108 15.19 -15.45 21.23
CA TYR A 108 13.96 -15.09 20.54
C TYR A 108 12.77 -15.73 21.26
N SER A 109 11.89 -14.91 21.84
CA SER A 109 10.69 -15.37 22.56
C SER A 109 9.47 -14.50 22.25
N ASP A 110 9.51 -13.82 21.10
CA ASP A 110 8.45 -12.97 20.57
C ASP A 110 7.19 -13.75 20.17
N SER A 111 6.09 -13.01 19.96
CA SER A 111 4.78 -13.55 19.62
C SER A 111 4.30 -14.64 20.60
N ASN A 112 4.30 -14.31 21.90
CA ASN A 112 3.90 -15.20 22.99
C ASN A 112 3.02 -14.44 23.99
N ASN A 113 2.69 -15.06 25.13
CA ASN A 113 1.90 -14.46 26.21
C ASN A 113 2.77 -14.27 27.48
N LEU A 114 4.09 -14.05 27.32
CA LEU A 114 5.02 -13.87 28.45
C LEU A 114 4.71 -12.56 29.19
N THR A 115 4.91 -12.58 30.51
CA THR A 115 4.72 -11.43 31.40
C THR A 115 6.06 -11.01 32.01
N GLY A 116 6.18 -9.76 32.45
CA GLY A 116 7.36 -9.34 33.24
C GLY A 116 7.45 -10.09 34.59
N PRO A 117 8.62 -10.10 35.26
CA PRO A 117 8.76 -10.51 36.65
C PRO A 117 7.70 -9.85 37.56
N ILE A 118 7.20 -10.61 38.55
CA ILE A 118 6.18 -10.15 39.50
C ILE A 118 6.88 -9.78 40.82
N PRO A 119 6.68 -8.58 41.38
CA PRO A 119 5.85 -7.47 40.89
C PRO A 119 6.43 -6.76 39.65
N SER A 120 5.52 -6.32 38.76
CA SER A 120 5.81 -5.63 37.49
C SER A 120 6.60 -4.31 37.59
N THR A 121 6.88 -3.87 38.82
CA THR A 121 7.85 -2.80 39.12
C THR A 121 9.28 -3.15 38.71
N PHE A 122 9.62 -4.42 38.49
CA PHE A 122 10.95 -4.87 38.08
C PHE A 122 11.24 -4.75 36.57
N GLY A 123 10.24 -4.40 35.75
CA GLY A 123 10.43 -4.20 34.31
C GLY A 123 10.00 -5.39 33.44
N PRO A 124 10.09 -5.25 32.10
CA PRO A 124 9.74 -6.31 31.15
C PRO A 124 10.86 -7.34 31.00
N ILE A 125 12.09 -6.96 31.33
CA ILE A 125 13.32 -7.75 31.23
C ILE A 125 13.88 -7.93 32.64
N PRO A 126 14.22 -9.15 33.07
CA PRO A 126 14.94 -9.35 34.31
C PRO A 126 16.32 -8.67 34.30
N VAL A 127 16.66 -7.96 35.38
CA VAL A 127 17.92 -7.20 35.53
C VAL A 127 19.16 -8.04 35.22
N SER A 128 19.14 -9.30 35.61
CA SER A 128 20.16 -10.33 35.47
C SER A 128 20.24 -10.98 34.08
N LEU A 129 19.19 -10.91 33.26
CA LEU A 129 19.34 -11.16 31.81
C LEU A 129 20.38 -10.20 31.23
N CYS A 130 20.47 -8.99 31.79
CA CYS A 130 21.45 -7.99 31.38
C CYS A 130 22.89 -8.32 31.80
N ASP A 131 23.12 -9.32 32.64
CA ASP A 131 24.48 -9.81 32.97
C ASP A 131 25.02 -10.80 31.93
N LEU A 132 24.20 -11.23 30.97
CA LEU A 132 24.61 -12.05 29.81
C LEU A 132 25.43 -11.23 28.80
N SER A 133 26.65 -10.86 29.19
CA SER A 133 27.52 -9.96 28.42
C SER A 133 27.89 -10.45 27.00
N GLY A 134 27.68 -11.73 26.69
CA GLY A 134 27.82 -12.34 25.36
C GLY A 134 26.58 -12.27 24.46
N LEU A 135 25.40 -11.91 25.00
CA LEU A 135 24.14 -11.85 24.26
C LEU A 135 24.23 -10.79 23.14
N THR A 136 23.94 -11.21 21.92
CA THR A 136 24.00 -10.37 20.70
C THR A 136 22.61 -9.99 20.18
N LEU A 137 21.62 -10.89 20.29
CA LEU A 137 20.26 -10.69 19.77
C LEU A 137 19.23 -10.98 20.87
N LEU A 138 18.34 -10.02 21.14
CA LEU A 138 17.25 -10.15 22.12
C LEU A 138 15.93 -9.64 21.54
N HIS A 139 15.06 -10.54 21.09
CA HIS A 139 13.73 -10.20 20.56
C HIS A 139 12.64 -10.77 21.47
N LEU A 140 11.80 -9.86 22.00
CA LEU A 140 10.71 -10.17 22.92
C LEU A 140 9.37 -9.50 22.52
N TYR A 141 9.28 -8.96 21.30
CA TYR A 141 8.10 -8.23 20.83
C TYR A 141 6.81 -9.07 20.84
N ALA A 142 5.65 -8.41 20.80
CA ALA A 142 4.33 -9.06 20.84
C ALA A 142 4.19 -10.07 22.01
N ASN A 143 4.32 -9.54 23.23
CA ASN A 143 4.16 -10.23 24.51
C ASN A 143 3.38 -9.33 25.50
N GLN A 144 3.19 -9.77 26.75
CA GLN A 144 2.50 -9.00 27.81
C GLN A 144 3.49 -8.45 28.86
N LEU A 145 4.67 -7.99 28.42
CA LEU A 145 5.76 -7.55 29.31
C LEU A 145 5.54 -6.10 29.78
N SER A 146 5.22 -5.92 31.06
CA SER A 146 4.98 -4.60 31.66
C SER A 146 6.13 -4.10 32.53
N GLY A 147 6.29 -2.77 32.61
CA GLY A 147 7.26 -2.09 33.48
C GLY A 147 8.33 -1.30 32.69
N PRO A 148 9.27 -0.63 33.39
CA PRO A 148 10.35 0.12 32.74
C PRO A 148 11.47 -0.82 32.24
N ILE A 149 12.05 -0.53 31.07
CA ILE A 149 13.28 -1.22 30.61
C ILE A 149 14.39 -0.96 31.65
N PRO A 150 15.06 -1.99 32.21
CA PRO A 150 16.06 -1.81 33.26
C PRO A 150 17.27 -1.03 32.75
N GLN A 151 17.86 -0.16 33.59
CA GLN A 151 19.06 0.60 33.22
C GLN A 151 20.26 -0.34 32.96
N GLU A 152 20.24 -1.50 33.62
CA GLU A 152 21.22 -2.56 33.49
C GLU A 152 21.28 -3.17 32.08
N ILE A 153 20.30 -2.92 31.19
CA ILE A 153 20.39 -3.32 29.77
C ILE A 153 21.68 -2.81 29.09
N GLY A 154 22.24 -1.69 29.58
CA GLY A 154 23.55 -1.19 29.15
C GLY A 154 24.76 -2.06 29.53
N ASN A 155 24.60 -3.07 30.39
CA ASN A 155 25.60 -4.10 30.71
C ASN A 155 25.79 -5.09 29.53
N LEU A 156 24.81 -5.22 28.63
CA LEU A 156 24.85 -6.11 27.47
C LEU A 156 25.79 -5.56 26.39
N LYS A 157 27.10 -5.69 26.61
CA LYS A 157 28.15 -5.11 25.76
C LYS A 157 28.20 -5.69 24.35
N SER A 158 27.77 -6.93 24.16
CA SER A 158 27.76 -7.59 22.86
C SER A 158 26.45 -7.38 22.08
N LEU A 159 25.45 -6.71 22.66
CA LEU A 159 24.13 -6.57 22.05
C LEU A 159 24.22 -5.77 20.74
N VAL A 160 23.76 -6.38 19.66
CA VAL A 160 23.71 -5.84 18.29
C VAL A 160 22.28 -5.42 17.96
N ASP A 161 21.29 -6.20 18.38
CA ASP A 161 19.89 -6.04 18.00
C ASP A 161 18.98 -6.27 19.23
N LEU A 162 18.14 -5.26 19.52
CA LEU A 162 17.19 -5.28 20.63
C LEU A 162 15.80 -4.90 20.12
N GLU A 163 14.83 -5.80 20.27
CA GLU A 163 13.47 -5.66 19.75
C GLU A 163 12.44 -5.95 20.84
N LEU A 164 11.72 -4.93 21.28
CA LEU A 164 10.77 -4.95 22.39
C LEU A 164 9.42 -4.31 22.03
N SER A 165 9.02 -4.30 20.75
CA SER A 165 7.74 -3.69 20.31
C SER A 165 6.50 -4.41 20.86
N GLU A 166 5.36 -3.73 20.90
CA GLU A 166 4.05 -4.34 21.17
C GLU A 166 3.98 -5.19 22.47
N ILE A 167 4.76 -4.86 23.51
CA ILE A 167 4.83 -5.66 24.76
C ILE A 167 3.65 -5.39 25.72
N ASN A 168 2.50 -4.99 25.19
CA ASN A 168 1.45 -4.34 25.96
C ASN A 168 0.70 -5.30 26.91
N SER A 169 0.47 -4.85 28.15
CA SER A 169 -0.61 -5.36 29.00
C SER A 169 -1.41 -4.20 29.57
N MET A 170 -2.72 -4.29 29.35
CA MET A 170 -3.72 -3.25 29.60
C MET A 170 -3.98 -3.03 31.10
N VAL A 171 -3.07 -2.33 31.79
CA VAL A 171 -3.23 -1.95 33.20
C VAL A 171 -3.07 -0.43 33.38
N PRO A 172 -4.14 0.32 33.70
CA PRO A 172 -4.08 1.78 33.85
C PRO A 172 -3.53 2.18 35.23
N PHE A 173 -2.24 1.97 35.44
CA PHE A 173 -1.49 2.65 36.50
C PHE A 173 -0.39 3.50 35.87
N LEU A 174 -0.30 4.75 36.34
CA LEU A 174 0.60 5.79 35.83
C LEU A 174 2.07 5.32 35.85
N LEU A 175 2.56 4.81 34.70
CA LEU A 175 3.96 4.49 34.45
C LEU A 175 4.77 5.78 34.33
N HIS A 176 5.01 6.41 35.48
CA HIS A 176 5.97 7.48 35.63
C HIS A 176 7.37 6.88 35.50
N TRP A 177 8.09 7.20 34.43
CA TRP A 177 9.55 7.04 34.39
C TRP A 177 10.17 7.94 35.47
N LYS A 178 10.30 7.43 36.70
CA LYS A 178 10.98 8.12 37.80
C LYS A 178 12.50 8.07 37.61
N TRP A 179 12.99 8.86 36.67
CA TRP A 179 14.28 9.54 36.83
C TRP A 179 14.10 10.71 37.82
N THR A 180 13.67 10.42 39.05
CA THR A 180 13.54 11.46 40.08
C THR A 180 14.92 11.98 40.46
N GLN A 181 15.14 13.26 40.18
CA GLN A 181 16.25 14.05 40.71
C GLN A 181 16.14 14.14 42.24
N THR A 182 16.56 13.09 42.94
CA THR A 182 16.72 13.08 44.40
C THR A 182 18.07 12.50 44.77
N SER A 183 19.05 13.39 44.77
CA SER A 183 20.13 13.45 45.77
C SER A 183 20.79 12.13 46.18
N CYS A 184 21.78 11.69 45.40
CA CYS A 184 23.04 11.22 45.99
C CYS A 184 24.22 11.47 45.02
N LEU A 185 25.27 12.08 45.52
CA LEU A 185 26.52 12.26 44.77
C LEU A 185 27.23 10.91 44.63
N ALA A 186 27.71 10.62 43.42
CA ALA A 186 28.54 9.47 43.05
C ALA A 186 27.95 8.08 43.29
N LEU A 187 27.32 7.49 42.27
CA LEU A 187 27.79 6.26 41.60
C LEU A 187 26.98 5.95 40.34
N TYR A 188 27.67 5.48 39.29
CA TYR A 188 27.16 4.93 38.03
C TYR A 188 26.24 5.78 37.12
N ARG A 189 26.90 6.62 36.31
CA ARG A 189 26.64 6.58 34.85
C ARG A 189 26.83 5.15 34.33
N LYS A 190 25.76 4.34 34.25
CA LYS A 190 25.70 3.23 33.29
C LYS A 190 24.96 3.72 32.04
N ALA A 191 25.64 3.59 30.91
CA ALA A 191 25.23 4.12 29.62
C ALA A 191 24.74 2.98 28.73
N PHE A 192 23.68 3.22 27.97
CA PHE A 192 23.43 2.41 26.78
C PHE A 192 24.69 2.43 25.89
N CYS A 193 24.94 1.31 25.20
CA CYS A 193 26.08 1.14 24.30
C CYS A 193 27.48 1.24 24.94
N GLN A 194 27.66 0.85 26.21
CA GLN A 194 29.01 0.72 26.81
C GLN A 194 29.93 -0.24 26.03
N GLY A 195 29.39 -1.23 25.33
CA GLY A 195 30.17 -2.11 24.44
C GLY A 195 30.33 -1.60 23.00
N GLY A 196 29.60 -0.56 22.59
CA GLY A 196 29.65 -0.01 21.22
C GLY A 196 29.00 -0.87 20.13
N SER A 197 28.54 -2.09 20.45
CA SER A 197 28.04 -3.08 19.47
C SER A 197 26.64 -2.84 18.90
N LEU A 198 25.81 -2.02 19.56
CA LEU A 198 24.39 -1.87 19.22
C LEU A 198 24.21 -1.22 17.84
N VAL A 199 23.53 -1.94 16.94
CA VAL A 199 23.21 -1.54 15.57
C VAL A 199 21.72 -1.21 15.43
N ARG A 200 20.84 -2.00 16.05
CA ARG A 200 19.38 -1.80 16.02
C ARG A 200 18.80 -1.73 17.42
N PHE A 201 17.90 -0.77 17.64
CA PHE A 201 17.15 -0.65 18.88
C PHE A 201 15.69 -0.26 18.58
N THR A 202 14.78 -1.20 18.80
CA THR A 202 13.35 -1.03 18.52
C THR A 202 12.54 -1.24 19.79
N VAL A 203 11.65 -0.29 20.08
CA VAL A 203 10.72 -0.31 21.23
C VAL A 203 9.33 0.26 20.87
N SER A 204 8.96 0.18 19.60
CA SER A 204 7.76 0.79 19.03
C SER A 204 6.43 0.25 19.60
N ASP A 205 5.38 1.05 19.45
CA ASP A 205 3.98 0.67 19.73
C ASP A 205 3.77 0.16 21.15
N ASN A 206 4.16 1.00 22.12
CA ASN A 206 4.27 0.68 23.53
C ASN A 206 3.74 1.83 24.43
N HIS A 207 3.83 1.65 25.74
CA HIS A 207 3.48 2.69 26.73
C HIS A 207 4.70 3.26 27.45
N LEU A 208 5.88 3.29 26.81
CA LEU A 208 7.07 3.92 27.38
C LEU A 208 6.87 5.42 27.48
N SER A 209 7.30 6.01 28.59
CA SER A 209 7.20 7.45 28.86
C SER A 209 8.58 8.03 29.16
N GLY A 210 8.71 9.33 29.43
CA GLY A 210 10.00 9.92 29.82
C GLY A 210 11.03 10.00 28.68
N PRO A 211 12.25 10.50 28.95
CA PRO A 211 13.20 10.84 27.90
C PRO A 211 14.06 9.67 27.43
N ILE A 212 14.30 9.60 26.11
CA ILE A 212 15.30 8.69 25.53
C ILE A 212 16.65 8.89 26.27
N PRO A 213 17.31 7.81 26.73
CA PRO A 213 18.56 7.94 27.47
C PRO A 213 19.63 8.69 26.67
N LYS A 214 20.15 9.81 27.21
CA LYS A 214 21.22 10.61 26.58
C LYS A 214 22.50 9.84 26.23
N SER A 215 22.65 8.63 26.77
CA SER A 215 23.73 7.71 26.40
C SER A 215 23.59 7.13 24.99
N LEU A 216 22.41 7.18 24.38
CA LEU A 216 22.17 6.71 23.01
C LEU A 216 23.01 7.46 21.97
N LYS A 217 23.34 8.74 22.23
CA LYS A 217 24.33 9.51 21.44
C LYS A 217 25.73 8.88 21.38
N ASN A 218 26.08 7.98 22.30
CA ASN A 218 27.37 7.28 22.28
C ASN A 218 27.36 6.00 21.44
N CYS A 219 26.20 5.57 20.94
CA CYS A 219 26.04 4.35 20.14
C CYS A 219 26.55 4.58 18.72
N ARG A 220 27.88 4.58 18.54
CA ARG A 220 28.51 4.89 17.25
C ARG A 220 28.11 3.93 16.12
N ASN A 221 27.73 2.69 16.43
CA ASN A 221 27.30 1.70 15.44
C ASN A 221 25.78 1.67 15.20
N LEU A 222 25.00 2.49 15.90
CA LEU A 222 23.54 2.50 15.78
C LEU A 222 23.14 3.00 14.40
N THR A 223 22.61 2.10 13.57
CA THR A 223 22.08 2.44 12.23
C THR A 223 20.57 2.61 12.24
N ARG A 224 19.84 1.85 13.07
CA ARG A 224 18.37 1.91 13.16
C ARG A 224 17.88 2.07 14.60
N ALA A 225 17.01 3.03 14.84
CA ALA A 225 16.39 3.24 16.15
C ALA A 225 14.91 3.61 16.04
N LEU A 226 14.01 2.77 16.57
CA LEU A 226 12.56 2.90 16.37
C LEU A 226 11.86 3.05 17.71
N PHE A 227 11.18 4.18 17.89
CA PHE A 227 10.56 4.60 19.15
C PHE A 227 9.10 5.02 18.99
N GLN A 228 8.51 4.85 17.80
CA GLN A 228 7.18 5.37 17.48
C GLN A 228 6.05 4.75 18.30
N GLY A 229 4.89 5.41 18.30
CA GLY A 229 3.69 4.88 18.97
C GLY A 229 3.86 4.75 20.48
N ASN A 230 4.42 5.76 21.13
CA ASN A 230 4.79 5.73 22.55
C ASN A 230 4.38 7.03 23.28
N GLN A 231 4.80 7.19 24.53
CA GLN A 231 4.57 8.38 25.35
C GLN A 231 5.89 9.09 25.74
N LEU A 232 6.97 8.86 24.99
CA LEU A 232 8.31 9.37 25.28
C LEU A 232 8.33 10.89 25.21
N THR A 233 9.17 11.49 26.04
CA THR A 233 9.30 12.96 26.19
C THR A 233 10.75 13.39 26.01
N GLY A 234 11.04 14.66 26.29
CA GLY A 234 12.39 15.23 26.18
C GLY A 234 12.54 16.10 24.93
N ASN A 235 13.69 16.77 24.84
CA ASN A 235 13.96 17.73 23.78
C ASN A 235 14.51 17.01 22.54
N ILE A 236 13.85 17.19 21.38
CA ILE A 236 14.19 16.53 20.11
C ILE A 236 15.64 16.81 19.66
N SER A 237 16.19 18.00 19.97
CA SER A 237 17.59 18.34 19.71
C SER A 237 18.61 17.50 20.51
N GLU A 238 18.17 16.86 21.60
CA GLU A 238 19.03 16.04 22.46
C GLU A 238 18.98 14.53 22.15
N VAL A 239 18.14 14.09 21.21
CA VAL A 239 17.84 12.66 21.01
C VAL A 239 19.01 11.89 20.37
N VAL A 240 19.32 12.06 19.07
CA VAL A 240 20.45 11.34 18.41
C VAL A 240 21.28 12.20 17.42
N GLY A 241 21.20 13.53 17.51
CA GLY A 241 21.80 14.48 16.54
C GLY A 241 23.34 14.57 16.44
N ASP A 242 24.09 13.51 16.77
CA ASP A 242 25.56 13.42 16.60
C ASP A 242 26.04 12.00 16.17
N SER A 243 25.13 11.04 15.93
CA SER A 243 25.52 9.66 15.61
C SER A 243 26.02 9.52 14.16
N PRO A 244 27.25 9.01 13.91
CA PRO A 244 27.88 9.05 12.60
C PRO A 244 27.31 8.03 11.60
N ASN A 245 26.72 6.94 12.08
CA ASN A 245 26.23 5.82 11.27
C ASN A 245 24.71 5.66 11.33
N LEU A 246 23.97 6.61 11.93
CA LEU A 246 22.51 6.53 12.00
C LEU A 246 21.91 6.69 10.61
N GLU A 247 21.21 5.66 10.14
CA GLU A 247 20.54 5.60 8.84
C GLU A 247 19.04 5.85 8.98
N TYR A 248 18.41 5.31 10.02
CA TYR A 248 16.98 5.40 10.26
C TYR A 248 16.72 5.68 11.74
N ILE A 249 16.03 6.77 12.04
CA ILE A 249 15.30 6.92 13.31
C ILE A 249 13.80 7.20 13.10
N ASP A 250 12.96 6.56 13.91
CA ASP A 250 11.54 6.91 14.05
C ASP A 250 11.24 7.33 15.48
N LEU A 251 10.63 8.50 15.63
CA LEU A 251 10.22 9.13 16.88
C LEU A 251 8.74 9.55 16.83
N SER A 252 8.00 9.12 15.81
CA SER A 252 6.64 9.59 15.52
C SER A 252 5.64 9.18 16.62
N TYR A 253 4.53 9.90 16.72
CA TYR A 253 3.44 9.61 17.66
C TYR A 253 3.95 9.47 19.11
N ASN A 254 4.58 10.53 19.60
CA ASN A 254 5.20 10.63 20.92
C ASN A 254 4.91 12.02 21.54
N ARG A 255 5.66 12.41 22.58
CA ARG A 255 5.55 13.71 23.26
C ARG A 255 6.91 14.44 23.30
N PHE A 256 7.73 14.27 22.26
CA PHE A 256 8.96 15.04 22.11
C PHE A 256 8.65 16.51 21.86
N HIS A 257 9.48 17.40 22.38
CA HIS A 257 9.29 18.85 22.31
C HIS A 257 10.62 19.57 22.01
N GLY A 258 10.60 20.90 21.99
CA GLY A 258 11.77 21.69 21.62
C GLY A 258 11.86 21.86 20.10
N GLU A 259 13.05 22.21 19.61
CA GLU A 259 13.24 22.63 18.22
C GLU A 259 14.16 21.66 17.46
N LEU A 260 13.96 21.56 16.15
CA LEU A 260 14.82 20.76 15.28
C LEU A 260 16.23 21.35 15.23
N SER A 261 17.22 20.55 15.65
CA SER A 261 18.62 20.94 15.55
C SER A 261 19.11 20.94 14.09
N HIS A 262 19.90 21.96 13.74
CA HIS A 262 20.67 22.01 12.49
C HIS A 262 21.53 20.76 12.23
N ASN A 263 21.92 20.03 13.29
CA ASN A 263 22.70 18.80 13.15
C ASN A 263 21.94 17.69 12.40
N TRP A 264 20.61 17.63 12.47
CA TRP A 264 19.83 16.59 11.78
C TRP A 264 20.02 16.65 10.27
N GLY A 265 19.99 17.85 9.68
CA GLY A 265 20.34 18.08 8.27
C GLY A 265 21.83 17.84 7.94
N ARG A 266 22.68 17.63 8.94
CA ARG A 266 24.13 17.38 8.78
C ARG A 266 24.56 15.95 9.14
N CYS A 267 23.62 15.07 9.53
CA CYS A 267 23.92 13.68 9.83
C CYS A 267 24.39 12.95 8.55
N PRO A 268 25.62 12.39 8.51
CA PRO A 268 26.25 12.02 7.25
C PRO A 268 25.76 10.69 6.65
N GLN A 269 24.93 9.91 7.34
CA GLN A 269 24.39 8.63 6.86
C GLN A 269 22.86 8.53 7.00
N LEU A 270 22.20 9.59 7.50
CA LEU A 270 20.77 9.57 7.82
C LEU A 270 19.95 9.57 6.54
N GLN A 271 19.14 8.52 6.35
CA GLN A 271 18.30 8.26 5.19
C GLN A 271 16.80 8.35 5.52
N ARG A 272 16.44 8.33 6.80
CA ARG A 272 15.06 8.33 7.30
C ARG A 272 15.00 8.92 8.71
N LEU A 273 14.14 9.92 8.89
CA LEU A 273 13.88 10.59 10.17
C LEU A 273 12.37 10.87 10.26
N GLU A 274 11.65 9.99 10.92
CA GLU A 274 10.20 10.11 11.10
C GLU A 274 9.93 10.78 12.47
N ILE A 275 9.18 11.88 12.49
CA ILE A 275 8.89 12.68 13.71
C ILE A 275 7.44 13.22 13.79
N ALA A 276 6.54 12.69 12.97
CA ALA A 276 5.12 13.07 12.90
C ALA A 276 4.42 12.95 14.27
N GLY A 277 3.32 13.68 14.49
CA GLY A 277 2.50 13.53 15.71
C GLY A 277 3.27 13.78 17.02
N ASN A 278 3.92 14.94 17.15
CA ASN A 278 4.73 15.30 18.32
C ASN A 278 4.46 16.74 18.79
N ASN A 279 5.10 17.15 19.89
CA ASN A 279 5.03 18.52 20.44
C ASN A 279 6.20 19.40 19.97
N ILE A 280 6.76 19.17 18.78
CA ILE A 280 7.94 19.89 18.27
C ILE A 280 7.55 21.30 17.82
N THR A 281 8.38 22.27 18.18
CA THR A 281 8.22 23.71 17.96
C THR A 281 9.37 24.28 17.13
N GLY A 282 9.36 25.60 16.87
CA GLY A 282 10.40 26.28 16.09
C GLY A 282 10.09 26.28 14.60
N SER A 283 11.12 26.33 13.76
CA SER A 283 11.04 26.30 12.30
C SER A 283 11.82 25.13 11.72
N ILE A 284 11.52 24.74 10.47
CA ILE A 284 12.33 23.78 9.72
C ILE A 284 13.69 24.42 9.41
N PRO A 285 14.84 23.84 9.84
CA PRO A 285 16.16 24.43 9.58
C PRO A 285 16.56 24.36 8.10
N GLU A 286 17.20 25.41 7.59
CA GLU A 286 17.70 25.50 6.20
C GLU A 286 18.64 24.34 5.81
N ASP A 287 19.42 23.81 6.77
CA ASP A 287 20.32 22.67 6.56
C ASP A 287 19.62 21.40 6.03
N PHE A 288 18.31 21.22 6.25
CA PHE A 288 17.56 20.09 5.68
C PHE A 288 17.53 20.13 4.14
N GLY A 289 17.55 21.31 3.52
CA GLY A 289 17.63 21.45 2.05
C GLY A 289 19.06 21.47 1.48
N ILE A 290 20.08 21.32 2.34
CA ILE A 290 21.51 21.33 1.95
C ILE A 290 22.13 19.93 2.11
N SER A 291 21.44 19.01 2.79
CA SER A 291 22.01 17.70 3.13
C SER A 291 22.27 16.82 1.90
N THR A 292 23.53 16.44 1.69
CA THR A 292 23.95 15.67 0.51
C THR A 292 23.72 14.17 0.62
N ASN A 293 23.44 13.66 1.83
CA ASN A 293 23.22 12.25 2.10
C ASN A 293 21.85 11.97 2.75
N LEU A 294 21.08 13.02 3.12
CA LEU A 294 19.67 12.89 3.50
C LEU A 294 18.86 12.61 2.23
N ALA A 295 18.97 11.37 1.76
CA ALA A 295 18.27 10.92 0.58
C ALA A 295 16.75 10.99 0.79
N LEU A 296 16.27 10.98 2.05
CA LEU A 296 14.85 11.06 2.42
C LEU A 296 14.64 11.52 3.86
N LEU A 297 13.42 11.99 4.11
CA LEU A 297 12.80 12.01 5.42
C LEU A 297 11.79 10.82 5.56
N ASP A 298 11.85 9.79 4.68
CA ASP A 298 11.32 8.42 4.89
C ASP A 298 11.83 7.20 4.01
N LEU A 299 13.12 6.77 3.92
CA LEU A 299 13.50 5.63 3.00
C LEU A 299 13.21 4.20 3.50
N PHE A 300 12.36 3.44 2.80
CA PHE A 300 12.17 2.00 3.05
C PHE A 300 12.95 1.13 2.04
N PHE A 301 13.67 0.13 2.55
CA PHE A 301 14.48 -0.82 1.76
C PHE A 301 13.95 -2.26 1.88
N LYS A 302 14.16 -3.10 0.84
CA LYS A 302 14.60 -4.51 0.98
C LYS A 302 15.56 -4.93 -0.17
N SER A 303 16.58 -5.73 0.18
CA SER A 303 17.82 -6.15 -0.52
C SER A 303 17.67 -6.71 -1.97
N PHE A 304 18.70 -6.84 -2.85
CA PHE A 304 20.20 -6.87 -2.80
C PHE A 304 20.78 -6.09 -4.03
N GLY A 305 22.10 -5.85 -4.24
CA GLY A 305 23.34 -6.10 -3.48
C GLY A 305 24.61 -6.12 -4.38
N TRP A 306 25.80 -5.87 -3.79
CA TRP A 306 27.18 -5.85 -4.38
C TRP A 306 27.50 -4.99 -5.63
N GLY A 307 28.39 -4.00 -5.43
CA GLY A 307 29.65 -3.94 -6.19
C GLY A 307 29.81 -2.92 -7.33
N ASN A 308 30.44 -1.77 -7.01
CA ASN A 308 31.29 -0.96 -7.90
C ASN A 308 30.95 -0.85 -9.41
N SER A 309 30.24 0.21 -9.83
CA SER A 309 30.62 0.98 -11.04
C SER A 309 29.93 2.34 -11.11
N LYS A 310 30.48 3.23 -11.94
CA LYS A 310 30.01 4.61 -12.15
C LYS A 310 28.82 4.67 -13.13
N GLU A 311 27.61 4.35 -12.70
CA GLU A 311 26.36 4.76 -13.40
C GLU A 311 25.38 5.44 -12.42
N ILE A 312 25.86 6.56 -11.86
CA ILE A 312 25.06 7.56 -11.11
C ILE A 312 24.16 8.28 -12.13
N GLY A 313 23.02 7.67 -12.50
CA GLY A 313 22.13 8.29 -13.51
C GLY A 313 20.82 7.61 -13.89
N LYS A 314 20.38 6.52 -13.23
CA LYS A 314 19.13 5.80 -13.57
C LYS A 314 18.33 5.23 -12.38
N CYS A 315 18.53 5.77 -11.17
CA CYS A 315 17.68 5.43 -10.03
C CYS A 315 16.44 6.33 -10.06
N ASN A 316 15.23 5.77 -9.96
CA ASN A 316 13.99 6.52 -9.85
C ASN A 316 13.17 5.94 -8.70
N PHE A 317 13.48 6.39 -7.48
CA PHE A 317 12.79 6.03 -6.25
C PHE A 317 12.41 7.31 -5.52
N SER A 318 11.13 7.42 -5.15
CA SER A 318 10.52 8.65 -4.62
C SER A 318 11.06 9.03 -3.25
N VAL A 319 11.27 10.33 -3.04
CA VAL A 319 11.70 10.87 -1.76
C VAL A 319 10.50 11.38 -0.94
N GLU A 320 10.28 10.81 0.24
CA GLU A 320 9.18 11.09 1.14
C GLU A 320 9.63 11.89 2.36
N ALA A 321 8.72 12.71 2.88
CA ALA A 321 8.92 13.57 4.04
C ALA A 321 7.60 13.83 4.77
N ASP A 322 7.45 13.27 5.97
CA ASP A 322 6.31 13.53 6.86
C ASP A 322 6.75 14.32 8.12
N LEU A 323 6.17 15.51 8.27
CA LEU A 323 6.31 16.41 9.43
C LEU A 323 4.93 16.84 9.99
N ASN A 324 3.87 16.10 9.69
CA ASN A 324 2.50 16.46 10.06
C ASN A 324 2.25 16.43 11.59
N ASP A 325 1.10 16.99 11.99
CA ASP A 325 0.58 17.06 13.36
C ASP A 325 1.64 17.46 14.41
N ASN A 326 2.21 18.64 14.20
CA ASN A 326 3.26 19.23 15.02
C ASN A 326 2.98 20.73 15.27
N GLN A 327 3.93 21.45 15.88
CA GLN A 327 3.80 22.89 16.15
C GLN A 327 4.83 23.73 15.37
N LEU A 328 5.31 23.24 14.23
CA LEU A 328 6.28 23.92 13.37
C LEU A 328 5.71 25.23 12.84
N SER A 329 6.57 26.23 12.71
CA SER A 329 6.18 27.63 12.45
C SER A 329 7.25 28.36 11.63
N GLY A 330 6.90 29.55 11.14
CA GLY A 330 7.72 30.27 10.17
C GLY A 330 7.46 29.81 8.73
N ASN A 331 8.31 30.25 7.81
CA ASN A 331 8.16 29.95 6.39
C ASN A 331 8.64 28.52 6.07
N ILE A 332 8.10 27.95 4.99
CA ILE A 332 8.70 26.78 4.33
C ILE A 332 10.02 27.26 3.67
N PRO A 333 11.19 26.66 3.95
CA PRO A 333 12.45 27.10 3.37
C PRO A 333 12.50 26.80 1.85
N PRO A 334 12.91 27.75 0.99
CA PRO A 334 13.00 27.54 -0.46
C PRO A 334 14.00 26.45 -0.84
N GLU A 335 14.99 26.17 0.02
CA GLU A 335 16.01 25.13 -0.15
C GLU A 335 15.41 23.72 -0.24
N LEU A 336 14.17 23.48 0.23
CA LEU A 336 13.47 22.21 -0.02
C LEU A 336 13.28 21.92 -1.52
N GLY A 337 13.25 22.95 -2.36
CA GLY A 337 13.23 22.82 -3.82
C GLY A 337 14.50 22.22 -4.43
N SER A 338 15.58 22.05 -3.65
CA SER A 338 16.79 21.34 -4.08
C SER A 338 16.59 19.81 -4.15
N LEU A 339 15.59 19.30 -3.43
CA LEU A 339 15.26 17.87 -3.33
C LEU A 339 14.48 17.46 -4.59
N SER A 340 15.17 17.38 -5.74
CA SER A 340 14.55 17.09 -7.06
C SER A 340 13.75 15.78 -7.08
N ASP A 341 14.19 14.83 -6.28
CA ASP A 341 13.68 13.46 -6.25
C ASP A 341 12.50 13.32 -5.23
N LEU A 342 12.15 14.39 -4.49
CA LEU A 342 10.99 14.50 -3.57
C LEU A 342 9.71 14.07 -4.28
N GLY A 343 9.16 12.93 -3.86
CA GLY A 343 7.93 12.29 -4.31
C GLY A 343 6.74 12.42 -3.33
N TYR A 344 6.97 12.63 -2.03
CA TYR A 344 5.92 12.85 -1.04
C TYR A 344 6.37 13.93 -0.04
N LEU A 345 5.50 14.90 0.23
CA LEU A 345 5.73 15.92 1.25
C LEU A 345 4.43 16.21 2.00
N ASP A 346 4.39 15.87 3.29
CA ASP A 346 3.30 16.25 4.20
C ASP A 346 3.84 17.17 5.30
N LEU A 347 3.40 18.43 5.27
CA LEU A 347 3.66 19.45 6.29
C LEU A 347 2.36 19.89 6.97
N SER A 348 1.29 19.10 6.85
CA SER A 348 -0.06 19.49 7.29
C SER A 348 -0.20 19.61 8.80
N ALA A 349 -1.30 20.21 9.25
CA ALA A 349 -1.63 20.36 10.67
C ALA A 349 -0.50 20.99 11.51
N ASN A 350 0.06 22.10 11.02
CA ASN A 350 1.15 22.84 11.65
C ASN A 350 0.81 24.34 11.79
N ARG A 351 1.80 25.20 12.04
CA ARG A 351 1.65 26.66 12.17
C ARG A 351 2.50 27.44 11.15
N LEU A 352 2.87 26.79 10.04
CA LEU A 352 3.69 27.37 8.97
C LEU A 352 2.98 28.58 8.34
N ASN A 353 3.73 29.60 7.96
CA ASN A 353 3.21 30.86 7.43
C ASN A 353 4.04 31.38 6.24
N GLY A 354 3.85 32.63 5.85
CA GLY A 354 4.48 33.19 4.65
C GLY A 354 3.77 32.71 3.38
N SER A 355 4.54 32.47 2.32
CA SER A 355 4.06 31.98 1.02
C SER A 355 4.60 30.58 0.74
N ILE A 356 3.87 29.80 -0.07
CA ILE A 356 4.41 28.57 -0.67
C ILE A 356 5.62 28.95 -1.56
N PRO A 357 6.83 28.41 -1.36
CA PRO A 357 8.01 28.78 -2.16
C PRO A 357 7.88 28.35 -3.63
N GLU A 358 8.31 29.22 -4.55
CA GLU A 358 8.31 28.91 -5.99
C GLU A 358 9.20 27.70 -6.33
N HIS A 359 10.29 27.50 -5.58
CA HIS A 359 11.25 26.41 -5.73
C HIS A 359 10.65 25.01 -5.47
N LEU A 360 9.52 24.88 -4.78
CA LEU A 360 8.82 23.59 -4.66
C LEU A 360 8.34 23.06 -6.03
N GLY A 361 8.21 23.94 -7.03
CA GLY A 361 7.95 23.53 -8.42
C GLY A 361 9.14 22.85 -9.11
N ASP A 362 10.33 22.84 -8.50
CA ASP A 362 11.53 22.18 -9.03
C ASP A 362 11.74 20.76 -8.45
N CYS A 363 10.94 20.35 -7.46
CA CYS A 363 10.83 18.98 -6.95
C CYS A 363 10.06 18.07 -7.92
N LEU A 364 10.60 17.86 -9.13
CA LEU A 364 9.90 17.20 -10.24
C LEU A 364 9.46 15.74 -9.97
N GLY A 365 10.02 15.09 -8.94
CA GLY A 365 9.56 13.79 -8.46
C GLY A 365 8.17 13.78 -7.80
N LEU A 366 7.62 14.95 -7.40
CA LEU A 366 6.50 15.03 -6.45
C LEU A 366 5.25 14.34 -6.99
N ASN A 367 4.74 13.38 -6.21
CA ASN A 367 3.48 12.68 -6.42
C ASN A 367 2.41 13.09 -5.40
N TYR A 368 2.81 13.38 -4.16
CA TYR A 368 1.92 13.81 -3.08
C TYR A 368 2.45 15.09 -2.43
N LEU A 369 1.61 16.11 -2.31
CA LEU A 369 1.93 17.36 -1.61
C LEU A 369 0.74 17.80 -0.74
N ASN A 370 0.92 17.70 0.57
CA ASN A 370 -0.06 18.15 1.56
C ASN A 370 0.53 19.26 2.44
N LEU A 371 -0.02 20.47 2.29
CA LEU A 371 0.34 21.65 3.07
C LEU A 371 -0.87 22.17 3.87
N SER A 372 -1.90 21.34 4.05
CA SER A 372 -3.18 21.76 4.63
C SER A 372 -3.08 22.17 6.09
N ASN A 373 -4.13 22.80 6.62
CA ASN A 373 -4.27 23.12 8.05
C ASN A 373 -3.05 23.88 8.61
N ASN A 374 -2.69 24.96 7.93
CA ASN A 374 -1.55 25.83 8.24
C ASN A 374 -1.98 27.32 8.18
N LYS A 375 -1.02 28.25 8.14
CA LYS A 375 -1.24 29.70 8.00
C LYS A 375 -0.58 30.25 6.74
N LEU A 376 -0.40 29.42 5.72
CA LEU A 376 0.20 29.81 4.44
C LEU A 376 -0.71 30.82 3.75
N SER A 377 -0.11 31.82 3.12
CA SER A 377 -0.77 33.01 2.60
C SER A 377 -0.22 33.37 1.22
N HIS A 378 -0.55 34.57 0.72
CA HIS A 378 -0.20 35.01 -0.63
C HIS A 378 -0.83 34.08 -1.69
N ARG A 379 -0.23 33.94 -2.88
CA ARG A 379 -0.82 33.23 -4.02
C ARG A 379 -0.21 31.82 -4.15
N ILE A 380 -0.97 30.91 -4.75
CA ILE A 380 -0.43 29.63 -5.23
C ILE A 380 0.61 29.94 -6.34
N PRO A 381 1.89 29.56 -6.19
CA PRO A 381 2.92 29.87 -7.17
C PRO A 381 2.71 29.10 -8.48
N VAL A 382 2.93 29.75 -9.62
CA VAL A 382 2.70 29.17 -10.95
C VAL A 382 3.65 28.00 -11.26
N GLN A 383 4.78 27.96 -10.57
CA GLN A 383 5.84 26.96 -10.68
C GLN A 383 5.38 25.57 -10.23
N LEU A 384 4.39 25.45 -9.34
CA LEU A 384 3.80 24.14 -9.01
C LEU A 384 3.23 23.44 -10.25
N GLY A 385 2.78 24.19 -11.26
CA GLY A 385 2.33 23.64 -12.54
C GLY A 385 3.40 22.87 -13.35
N LYS A 386 4.66 22.84 -12.90
CA LYS A 386 5.72 21.97 -13.44
C LYS A 386 5.61 20.51 -12.97
N LEU A 387 4.93 20.25 -11.86
CA LEU A 387 4.91 18.95 -11.17
C LEU A 387 3.99 17.94 -11.86
N ASN A 388 4.35 17.54 -13.08
CA ASN A 388 3.55 16.66 -13.94
C ASN A 388 3.25 15.26 -13.35
N HIS A 389 4.03 14.81 -12.37
CA HIS A 389 3.85 13.55 -11.65
C HIS A 389 2.96 13.65 -10.40
N LEU A 390 2.50 14.86 -10.03
CA LEU A 390 1.68 15.09 -8.85
C LEU A 390 0.29 14.49 -9.03
N SER A 391 -0.08 13.53 -8.18
CA SER A 391 -1.39 12.86 -8.13
C SER A 391 -2.30 13.51 -7.08
N GLN A 392 -1.75 13.96 -5.95
CA GLN A 392 -2.52 14.58 -4.87
C GLN A 392 -1.92 15.93 -4.46
N LEU A 393 -2.78 16.95 -4.39
CA LEU A 393 -2.44 18.29 -3.92
C LEU A 393 -3.49 18.77 -2.93
N ASP A 394 -3.12 18.87 -1.66
CA ASP A 394 -3.95 19.46 -0.60
C ASP A 394 -3.30 20.74 -0.07
N LEU A 395 -3.96 21.87 -0.34
CA LEU A 395 -3.61 23.20 0.19
C LEU A 395 -4.73 23.77 1.06
N SER A 396 -5.67 22.93 1.51
CA SER A 396 -6.87 23.33 2.23
C SER A 396 -6.58 23.97 3.58
N HIS A 397 -7.57 24.64 4.18
CA HIS A 397 -7.48 25.20 5.53
C HIS A 397 -6.24 26.10 5.73
N ASN A 398 -6.08 27.08 4.84
CA ASN A 398 -4.98 28.05 4.83
C ASN A 398 -5.53 29.48 4.58
N LEU A 399 -4.63 30.44 4.38
CA LEU A 399 -4.92 31.86 4.12
C LEU A 399 -4.54 32.27 2.69
N LEU A 400 -4.55 31.33 1.73
CA LEU A 400 -4.15 31.59 0.34
C LEU A 400 -5.14 32.55 -0.35
N THR A 401 -4.62 33.35 -1.28
CA THR A 401 -5.31 34.50 -1.90
C THR A 401 -5.07 34.57 -3.40
N GLY A 402 -5.90 35.34 -4.11
CA GLY A 402 -5.80 35.48 -5.56
C GLY A 402 -6.40 34.28 -6.31
N GLY A 403 -6.23 34.25 -7.63
CA GLY A 403 -6.79 33.19 -8.46
C GLY A 403 -5.96 31.91 -8.50
N ILE A 404 -6.64 30.80 -8.76
CA ILE A 404 -6.01 29.52 -9.10
C ILE A 404 -5.19 29.72 -10.39
N PRO A 405 -3.89 29.39 -10.43
CA PRO A 405 -3.05 29.63 -11.60
C PRO A 405 -3.44 28.70 -12.77
N PRO A 406 -3.64 29.21 -14.00
CA PRO A 406 -3.93 28.37 -15.17
C PRO A 406 -2.85 27.32 -15.47
N GLN A 407 -1.62 27.55 -15.02
CA GLN A 407 -0.48 26.62 -15.10
C GLN A 407 -0.73 25.29 -14.38
N ILE A 408 -1.76 25.20 -13.52
CA ILE A 408 -2.21 23.93 -12.91
C ILE A 408 -2.55 22.85 -13.97
N GLN A 409 -2.81 23.25 -15.22
CA GLN A 409 -2.95 22.33 -16.36
C GLN A 409 -1.75 21.39 -16.55
N GLY A 410 -0.54 21.80 -16.15
CA GLY A 410 0.68 20.98 -16.27
C GLY A 410 0.78 19.84 -15.24
N LEU A 411 -0.13 19.80 -14.25
CA LEU A 411 -0.28 18.67 -13.33
C LEU A 411 -1.03 17.51 -14.02
N GLU A 412 -0.43 16.93 -15.05
CA GLU A 412 -1.08 15.94 -15.94
C GLU A 412 -1.59 14.69 -15.20
N SER A 413 -0.92 14.31 -14.10
CA SER A 413 -1.24 13.13 -13.28
C SER A 413 -2.22 13.41 -12.14
N LEU A 414 -2.71 14.64 -11.97
CA LEU A 414 -3.45 15.04 -10.75
C LEU A 414 -4.84 14.38 -10.69
N GLU A 415 -5.05 13.57 -9.65
CA GLU A 415 -6.29 12.84 -9.37
C GLU A 415 -7.14 13.54 -8.30
N MET A 416 -6.50 14.14 -7.30
CA MET A 416 -7.11 14.81 -6.16
C MET A 416 -6.56 16.22 -5.97
N LEU A 417 -7.46 17.20 -5.89
CA LEU A 417 -7.14 18.59 -5.56
C LEU A 417 -8.06 19.10 -4.45
N ASP A 418 -7.49 19.50 -3.32
CA ASP A 418 -8.21 20.22 -2.27
C ASP A 418 -7.62 21.63 -2.07
N LEU A 419 -8.45 22.64 -2.31
CA LEU A 419 -8.17 24.05 -2.11
C LEU A 419 -9.19 24.69 -1.16
N SER A 420 -9.98 23.88 -0.45
CA SER A 420 -11.07 24.33 0.39
C SER A 420 -10.60 25.20 1.56
N HIS A 421 -11.52 25.96 2.17
CA HIS A 421 -11.22 26.77 3.35
C HIS A 421 -10.00 27.70 3.17
N ASN A 422 -10.03 28.50 2.11
CA ASN A 422 -9.01 29.48 1.77
C ASN A 422 -9.67 30.83 1.38
N ASN A 423 -8.87 31.79 0.91
CA ASN A 423 -9.35 33.11 0.50
C ASN A 423 -9.06 33.37 -1.00
N LEU A 424 -9.08 32.30 -1.82
CA LEU A 424 -8.88 32.35 -3.27
C LEU A 424 -10.03 33.07 -3.96
N SER A 425 -9.76 33.83 -5.02
CA SER A 425 -10.73 34.74 -5.65
C SER A 425 -10.63 34.78 -7.17
N GLY A 426 -11.71 35.21 -7.83
CA GLY A 426 -11.80 35.26 -9.29
C GLY A 426 -12.45 34.01 -9.88
N PHE A 427 -12.10 33.69 -11.13
CA PHE A 427 -12.73 32.61 -11.90
C PHE A 427 -11.95 31.30 -11.79
N ILE A 428 -12.67 30.17 -11.83
CA ILE A 428 -12.07 28.85 -11.95
C ILE A 428 -11.46 28.72 -13.37
N PRO A 429 -10.16 28.40 -13.53
CA PRO A 429 -9.52 28.28 -14.84
C PRO A 429 -10.13 27.20 -15.72
N ARG A 430 -10.25 27.47 -17.04
CA ARG A 430 -10.60 26.46 -18.04
C ARG A 430 -9.58 25.33 -18.18
N ALA A 431 -8.37 25.49 -17.61
CA ALA A 431 -7.34 24.46 -17.50
C ALA A 431 -7.91 23.11 -17.02
N PHE A 432 -8.81 23.13 -16.04
CA PHE A 432 -9.44 21.93 -15.48
C PHE A 432 -10.29 21.11 -16.46
N GLU A 433 -10.70 21.67 -17.60
CA GLU A 433 -11.38 20.91 -18.66
C GLU A 433 -10.43 19.96 -19.41
N TYR A 434 -9.12 20.20 -19.31
CA TYR A 434 -8.06 19.49 -20.01
C TYR A 434 -7.21 18.60 -19.11
N MET A 435 -7.58 18.42 -17.83
CA MET A 435 -6.88 17.56 -16.87
C MET A 435 -7.59 16.19 -16.81
N PRO A 436 -7.07 15.14 -17.46
CA PRO A 436 -7.82 13.89 -17.69
C PRO A 436 -7.89 12.98 -16.46
N ALA A 437 -6.90 13.04 -15.57
CA ALA A 437 -6.84 12.24 -14.34
C ALA A 437 -7.73 12.80 -13.22
N LEU A 438 -8.10 14.08 -13.28
CA LEU A 438 -8.72 14.79 -12.16
C LEU A 438 -10.11 14.24 -11.84
N SER A 439 -10.21 13.59 -10.68
CA SER A 439 -11.38 12.84 -10.23
C SER A 439 -12.08 13.50 -9.04
N TYR A 440 -11.32 14.10 -8.12
CA TYR A 440 -11.81 14.82 -6.95
C TYR A 440 -11.32 16.27 -6.96
N VAL A 441 -12.25 17.19 -6.67
CA VAL A 441 -11.96 18.61 -6.43
C VAL A 441 -12.80 19.09 -5.26
N ASP A 442 -12.16 19.70 -4.26
CA ASP A 442 -12.83 20.60 -3.31
C ASP A 442 -12.27 22.02 -3.42
N ILE A 443 -13.18 22.98 -3.59
CA ILE A 443 -12.91 24.42 -3.65
C ILE A 443 -13.88 25.20 -2.75
N SER A 444 -14.55 24.52 -1.82
CA SER A 444 -15.52 25.11 -0.91
C SER A 444 -14.90 26.17 0.00
N TYR A 445 -15.73 27.07 0.52
CA TYR A 445 -15.34 28.15 1.43
C TYR A 445 -14.16 28.98 0.91
N ASN A 446 -14.34 29.56 -0.27
CA ASN A 446 -13.42 30.50 -0.92
C ASN A 446 -14.19 31.73 -1.44
N GLN A 447 -13.54 32.63 -2.18
CA GLN A 447 -14.16 33.79 -2.83
C GLN A 447 -14.28 33.63 -4.36
N LEU A 448 -14.40 32.39 -4.86
CA LEU A 448 -14.49 32.11 -6.30
C LEU A 448 -15.87 32.47 -6.87
N GLN A 449 -15.92 32.74 -8.17
CA GLN A 449 -17.11 33.20 -8.89
C GLN A 449 -17.15 32.73 -10.35
N GLY A 450 -18.35 32.73 -10.94
CA GLY A 450 -18.58 32.41 -12.34
C GLY A 450 -18.88 30.93 -12.61
N PRO A 451 -18.81 30.50 -13.88
CA PRO A 451 -19.15 29.14 -14.29
C PRO A 451 -18.12 28.12 -13.79
N ILE A 452 -18.60 26.98 -13.29
CA ILE A 452 -17.74 25.81 -13.07
C ILE A 452 -17.32 25.17 -14.41
N PRO A 453 -16.07 24.66 -14.54
CA PRO A 453 -15.60 23.97 -15.75
C PRO A 453 -16.39 22.70 -16.08
N HIS A 454 -16.39 22.28 -17.35
CA HIS A 454 -17.12 21.11 -17.82
C HIS A 454 -16.39 19.75 -17.68
N SER A 455 -15.48 19.61 -16.70
CA SER A 455 -14.75 18.35 -16.44
C SER A 455 -15.54 17.33 -15.60
N ASN A 456 -15.04 16.08 -15.53
CA ASN A 456 -15.70 15.01 -14.77
C ASN A 456 -15.73 15.29 -13.26
N ALA A 457 -14.64 15.80 -12.67
CA ALA A 457 -14.60 16.20 -11.26
C ALA A 457 -15.71 17.21 -10.92
N PHE A 458 -15.85 18.30 -11.70
CA PHE A 458 -16.89 19.30 -11.46
C PHE A 458 -18.31 18.84 -11.79
N ARG A 459 -18.51 17.87 -12.68
CA ARG A 459 -19.83 17.28 -12.97
C ARG A 459 -20.31 16.31 -11.89
N ASN A 460 -19.38 15.55 -11.30
CA ASN A 460 -19.67 14.59 -10.24
C ASN A 460 -19.60 15.22 -8.83
N ALA A 461 -19.06 16.44 -8.72
CA ALA A 461 -19.00 17.20 -7.48
C ALA A 461 -20.36 17.33 -6.79
N THR A 462 -20.36 17.16 -5.48
CA THR A 462 -21.51 17.50 -4.64
C THR A 462 -21.59 19.01 -4.42
N ILE A 463 -22.70 19.50 -3.86
CA ILE A 463 -22.78 20.91 -3.45
C ILE A 463 -21.81 21.24 -2.31
N GLU A 464 -21.45 20.25 -1.47
CA GLU A 464 -20.59 20.46 -0.31
C GLU A 464 -19.19 20.91 -0.72
N VAL A 465 -18.62 20.33 -1.79
CA VAL A 465 -17.26 20.65 -2.27
C VAL A 465 -17.19 21.96 -3.08
N LEU A 466 -18.32 22.67 -3.23
CA LEU A 466 -18.46 23.92 -3.99
C LEU A 466 -19.08 25.08 -3.18
N LYS A 467 -19.70 24.79 -2.02
CA LYS A 467 -20.42 25.76 -1.17
C LYS A 467 -19.51 26.87 -0.64
N GLY A 468 -20.12 27.94 -0.13
CA GLY A 468 -19.39 29.03 0.53
C GLY A 468 -18.60 29.95 -0.41
N ASN A 469 -18.74 29.77 -1.74
CA ASN A 469 -18.19 30.66 -2.76
C ASN A 469 -19.18 31.77 -3.16
N LYS A 470 -18.67 32.87 -3.72
CA LYS A 470 -19.41 34.14 -3.82
C LYS A 470 -20.50 34.14 -4.88
N ASP A 471 -20.21 33.65 -6.09
CA ASP A 471 -21.14 33.64 -7.23
C ASP A 471 -20.84 32.46 -8.19
N LEU A 472 -20.63 31.24 -7.67
CA LEU A 472 -20.48 30.06 -8.54
C LEU A 472 -21.81 29.67 -9.19
N CYS A 473 -21.76 29.25 -10.45
CA CYS A 473 -22.92 28.79 -11.22
C CYS A 473 -22.59 27.57 -12.09
N GLY A 474 -23.58 26.73 -12.36
CA GLY A 474 -23.35 25.50 -13.14
C GLY A 474 -24.52 24.54 -13.17
N ASN A 475 -24.33 23.39 -13.82
CA ASN A 475 -25.31 22.31 -13.91
C ASN A 475 -25.02 21.22 -12.85
N VAL A 476 -24.94 21.63 -11.59
CA VAL A 476 -24.73 20.75 -10.42
C VAL A 476 -25.88 20.98 -9.43
N LYS A 477 -26.39 19.89 -8.84
CA LYS A 477 -27.56 19.92 -7.94
C LYS A 477 -27.24 20.75 -6.68
N GLY A 478 -27.83 21.94 -6.59
CA GLY A 478 -27.64 22.89 -5.49
C GLY A 478 -26.99 24.21 -5.91
N LEU A 479 -26.32 24.25 -7.07
CA LEU A 479 -25.83 25.49 -7.68
C LEU A 479 -26.91 26.15 -8.55
N GLN A 480 -26.84 27.48 -8.67
CA GLN A 480 -27.71 28.22 -9.58
C GLN A 480 -27.24 28.02 -11.04
N PRO A 481 -28.15 27.86 -12.01
CA PRO A 481 -27.79 27.90 -13.42
C PRO A 481 -27.18 29.26 -13.79
N CYS A 482 -26.12 29.25 -14.61
CA CYS A 482 -25.48 30.49 -15.05
C CYS A 482 -26.46 31.34 -15.88
N LYS A 483 -26.69 32.58 -15.44
CA LYS A 483 -27.50 33.55 -16.18
C LYS A 483 -26.70 34.05 -17.39
N TYR A 484 -27.29 34.00 -18.58
CA TYR A 484 -26.69 34.57 -19.80
C TYR A 484 -26.56 36.10 -19.66
N GLY A 485 -25.40 36.57 -19.18
CA GLY A 485 -25.19 38.01 -18.95
C GLY A 485 -24.12 38.35 -17.91
N PHE A 486 -22.93 37.77 -17.98
CA PHE A 486 -21.73 38.31 -17.33
C PHE A 486 -20.57 38.34 -18.34
N GLY A 487 -19.84 39.45 -18.36
CA GLY A 487 -18.94 39.79 -19.46
C GLY A 487 -17.67 38.95 -19.54
N ILE A 488 -17.28 38.59 -20.75
CA ILE A 488 -15.90 38.27 -21.11
C ILE A 488 -15.27 39.56 -21.65
N ASP A 489 -14.02 39.83 -21.26
CA ASP A 489 -13.29 41.04 -21.63
C ASP A 489 -13.28 41.29 -23.14
N GLN A 490 -13.63 42.51 -23.52
CA GLN A 490 -13.30 43.09 -24.82
C GLN A 490 -12.39 44.30 -24.62
N GLN A 491 -11.11 44.16 -24.94
CA GLN A 491 -10.30 45.31 -25.36
C GLN A 491 -10.52 45.61 -26.85
N PRO A 492 -10.36 46.86 -27.30
CA PRO A 492 -11.18 47.40 -28.38
C PRO A 492 -10.57 47.18 -29.77
N VAL A 493 -11.30 46.45 -30.63
CA VAL A 493 -11.03 46.43 -32.08
C VAL A 493 -12.16 47.14 -32.82
N LYS A 494 -11.78 48.03 -33.75
CA LYS A 494 -12.67 48.99 -34.43
C LYS A 494 -13.74 48.29 -35.29
N LYS A 495 -14.95 48.85 -35.30
CA LYS A 495 -16.05 48.46 -36.21
C LYS A 495 -15.62 48.64 -37.68
N SER A 496 -15.81 47.63 -38.55
CA SER A 496 -16.37 47.75 -39.93
C SER A 496 -16.09 46.54 -40.86
N HIS A 497 -16.80 45.42 -40.74
CA HIS A 497 -16.76 44.32 -41.75
C HIS A 497 -18.12 43.64 -42.05
N LYS A 498 -19.27 44.32 -41.87
CA LYS A 498 -20.59 43.72 -42.16
C LYS A 498 -20.99 43.67 -43.65
N VAL A 499 -20.33 44.43 -44.53
CA VAL A 499 -20.68 44.49 -45.96
C VAL A 499 -20.03 43.37 -46.78
N VAL A 500 -18.84 42.90 -46.37
CA VAL A 500 -18.03 41.92 -47.13
C VAL A 500 -18.75 40.57 -47.30
N PHE A 501 -19.45 40.11 -46.27
CA PHE A 501 -20.14 38.81 -46.31
C PHE A 501 -21.35 38.78 -47.26
N ILE A 502 -22.00 39.91 -47.51
CA ILE A 502 -23.20 39.99 -48.37
C ILE A 502 -22.84 39.74 -49.85
N ILE A 503 -21.60 40.02 -50.27
CA ILE A 503 -21.13 39.87 -51.64
C ILE A 503 -20.45 38.50 -51.87
N ILE A 504 -19.73 37.99 -50.87
CA ILE A 504 -18.95 36.74 -51.00
C ILE A 504 -19.83 35.48 -51.06
N PHE A 505 -20.86 35.37 -50.21
CA PHE A 505 -21.70 34.16 -50.15
C PHE A 505 -22.50 33.88 -51.43
N PRO A 506 -23.11 34.87 -52.12
CA PRO A 506 -23.77 34.64 -53.40
C PRO A 506 -22.81 34.16 -54.51
N LEU A 507 -21.59 34.69 -54.54
CA LEU A 507 -20.57 34.32 -55.54
C LEU A 507 -20.06 32.88 -55.32
N LEU A 508 -19.85 32.46 -54.07
CA LEU A 508 -19.53 31.07 -53.73
C LEU A 508 -20.68 30.11 -54.05
N GLY A 509 -21.92 30.50 -53.78
CA GLY A 509 -23.10 29.71 -54.14
C GLY A 509 -23.22 29.49 -55.66
N ALA A 510 -22.99 30.54 -56.47
CA ALA A 510 -22.98 30.42 -57.93
C ALA A 510 -21.87 29.50 -58.45
N LEU A 511 -20.67 29.56 -57.84
CA LEU A 511 -19.53 28.72 -58.23
C LEU A 511 -19.80 27.22 -58.02
N VAL A 512 -20.45 26.86 -56.90
CA VAL A 512 -20.80 25.46 -56.55
C VAL A 512 -21.89 24.90 -57.47
N LEU A 513 -22.85 25.73 -57.91
CA LEU A 513 -23.87 25.31 -58.88
C LEU A 513 -23.29 25.10 -60.28
N LEU A 514 -22.29 25.91 -60.68
CA LEU A 514 -21.56 25.75 -61.94
C LEU A 514 -20.72 24.47 -61.98
N SER A 515 -20.02 24.14 -60.89
CA SER A 515 -19.22 22.90 -60.83
C SER A 515 -20.11 21.64 -60.79
N ALA A 516 -21.27 21.70 -60.13
CA ALA A 516 -22.25 20.61 -60.16
C ALA A 516 -22.79 20.33 -61.58
N PHE A 517 -23.10 21.38 -62.35
CA PHE A 517 -23.57 21.22 -63.73
C PHE A 517 -22.51 20.60 -64.66
N ILE A 518 -21.24 20.99 -64.50
CA ILE A 518 -20.12 20.41 -65.26
C ILE A 518 -19.90 18.94 -64.86
N GLY A 519 -19.99 18.62 -63.57
CA GLY A 519 -19.88 17.24 -63.08
C GLY A 519 -20.95 16.31 -63.65
N ILE A 520 -22.21 16.77 -63.71
CA ILE A 520 -23.32 16.00 -64.29
C ILE A 520 -23.11 15.77 -65.81
N PHE A 521 -22.57 16.76 -66.52
CA PHE A 521 -22.26 16.64 -67.95
C PHE A 521 -21.12 15.63 -68.21
N LEU A 522 -20.07 15.62 -67.38
CA LEU A 522 -18.94 14.70 -67.52
C LEU A 522 -19.27 13.24 -67.11
N ILE A 523 -20.21 13.04 -66.19
CA ILE A 523 -20.67 11.70 -65.77
C ILE A 523 -21.62 11.08 -66.83
N ALA A 524 -22.25 11.89 -67.68
CA ALA A 524 -23.16 11.40 -68.71
C ALA A 524 -22.49 10.72 -69.92
N GLU A 525 -21.16 10.88 -70.11
CA GLU A 525 -20.48 10.46 -71.36
C GLU A 525 -19.55 9.23 -71.22
N ARG A 526 -19.43 8.60 -70.05
CA ARG A 526 -18.67 7.34 -69.90
C ARG A 526 -19.35 6.30 -69.02
N ARG A 527 -20.08 5.39 -69.67
CA ARG A 527 -20.51 4.12 -69.10
C ARG A 527 -20.21 2.98 -70.08
N GLU A 528 -19.12 2.25 -69.85
CA GLU A 528 -18.99 0.80 -70.06
C GLU A 528 -17.55 0.30 -69.84
N ARG A 529 -17.36 -0.57 -68.82
CA ARG A 529 -16.68 -1.89 -68.87
C ARG A 529 -16.22 -2.32 -67.47
N THR A 530 -16.49 -3.58 -67.16
CA THR A 530 -15.99 -4.38 -66.03
C THR A 530 -15.28 -5.61 -66.64
N PRO A 531 -14.67 -6.50 -65.83
CA PRO A 531 -13.86 -6.30 -64.62
C PRO A 531 -12.44 -6.90 -64.79
N GLU A 532 -11.52 -6.69 -63.84
CA GLU A 532 -10.45 -7.67 -63.60
C GLU A 532 -9.93 -7.62 -62.15
N ILE A 533 -9.29 -8.70 -61.72
CA ILE A 533 -9.04 -9.06 -60.31
C ILE A 533 -7.55 -8.88 -59.98
N GLU A 534 -7.25 -8.24 -58.85
CA GLU A 534 -6.07 -8.58 -58.06
C GLU A 534 -6.46 -8.77 -56.58
N GLU A 535 -6.30 -10.00 -56.09
CA GLU A 535 -6.29 -10.31 -54.65
C GLU A 535 -5.01 -9.77 -54.03
N GLY A 536 -5.02 -9.28 -52.78
CA GLY A 536 -3.74 -8.79 -52.25
C GLY A 536 -3.62 -8.15 -50.86
N ARG A 537 -4.53 -8.40 -49.91
CA ARG A 537 -4.14 -8.70 -48.50
C ARG A 537 -5.33 -9.03 -47.61
N ALA A 538 -5.22 -10.18 -46.94
CA ALA A 538 -6.20 -10.66 -45.97
C ALA A 538 -6.24 -9.81 -44.70
N TRP A 539 -7.44 -9.63 -44.17
CA TRP A 539 -7.71 -9.00 -42.88
C TRP A 539 -7.21 -9.88 -41.72
N LYS A 540 -6.67 -9.27 -40.65
CA LYS A 540 -6.41 -9.99 -39.39
C LYS A 540 -7.55 -9.76 -38.39
N ARG A 541 -8.53 -10.66 -38.39
CA ARG A 541 -9.33 -10.95 -37.18
C ARG A 541 -8.37 -11.60 -36.17
N LEU A 542 -8.36 -11.12 -34.92
CA LEU A 542 -7.67 -11.79 -33.81
C LEU A 542 -8.75 -12.33 -32.87
N GLN A 543 -9.17 -13.56 -33.15
CA GLN A 543 -9.97 -14.40 -32.27
C GLN A 543 -9.04 -15.47 -31.69
N ALA A 544 -9.16 -15.71 -30.39
CA ALA A 544 -8.57 -16.88 -29.76
C ALA A 544 -9.60 -18.02 -29.86
N GLU A 545 -9.26 -19.09 -30.58
CA GLU A 545 -10.10 -20.27 -30.74
C GLU A 545 -9.46 -21.47 -30.05
N LEU A 546 -10.25 -22.17 -29.23
CA LEU A 546 -9.90 -23.48 -28.72
C LEU A 546 -9.78 -24.50 -29.88
N PRO A 547 -9.03 -25.61 -29.73
CA PRO A 547 -9.00 -26.71 -30.69
C PRO A 547 -10.38 -27.33 -31.02
N SER A 548 -11.42 -26.99 -30.25
CA SER A 548 -12.82 -27.35 -30.47
C SER A 548 -13.62 -26.31 -31.28
N SER A 549 -12.95 -25.33 -31.93
CA SER A 549 -13.56 -24.20 -32.66
C SER A 549 -14.45 -23.27 -31.81
N ASN A 550 -14.31 -23.30 -30.48
CA ASN A 550 -14.98 -22.36 -29.60
C ASN A 550 -14.11 -21.11 -29.42
N ILE A 551 -14.68 -19.94 -29.72
CA ILE A 551 -14.03 -18.64 -29.50
C ILE A 551 -14.05 -18.33 -27.99
N VAL A 552 -12.93 -17.86 -27.46
CA VAL A 552 -12.74 -17.59 -26.02
C VAL A 552 -12.28 -16.16 -25.70
N ALA A 553 -11.65 -15.47 -26.65
CA ALA A 553 -11.31 -14.06 -26.49
C ALA A 553 -11.44 -13.26 -27.80
N VAL A 554 -11.86 -11.99 -27.68
CA VAL A 554 -12.19 -11.09 -28.81
C VAL A 554 -11.60 -9.70 -28.57
N LYS A 555 -10.76 -9.20 -29.48
CA LYS A 555 -10.21 -7.85 -29.38
C LYS A 555 -11.23 -6.79 -29.82
N LYS A 556 -11.49 -5.81 -28.94
CA LYS A 556 -12.29 -4.61 -29.22
C LYS A 556 -11.44 -3.58 -29.98
N LEU A 557 -12.00 -2.93 -30.99
CA LEU A 557 -11.35 -1.84 -31.75
C LEU A 557 -12.04 -0.50 -31.44
N HIS A 558 -11.32 0.61 -31.67
CA HIS A 558 -11.83 1.94 -31.37
C HIS A 558 -12.88 2.38 -32.41
N PRO A 559 -13.96 3.12 -32.04
CA PRO A 559 -15.02 3.48 -32.97
C PRO A 559 -14.60 4.38 -34.15
N SER A 560 -13.48 5.11 -34.03
CA SER A 560 -12.91 5.88 -35.16
C SER A 560 -12.33 4.99 -36.27
N ASP A 561 -12.08 3.73 -35.97
CA ASP A 561 -11.34 2.80 -36.83
C ASP A 561 -12.29 1.80 -37.51
N MET A 562 -13.61 2.03 -37.42
CA MET A 562 -14.66 1.17 -37.95
C MET A 562 -15.68 1.94 -38.80
N ASP A 563 -15.93 1.45 -40.02
CA ASP A 563 -17.07 1.88 -40.83
C ASP A 563 -18.40 1.38 -40.24
N MET A 564 -19.48 2.14 -40.45
CA MET A 564 -20.82 1.86 -39.90
C MET A 564 -21.39 0.48 -40.24
N ALA A 565 -20.98 -0.14 -41.36
CA ALA A 565 -21.39 -1.49 -41.72
C ALA A 565 -20.78 -2.54 -40.77
N ASN A 566 -19.45 -2.47 -40.56
CA ASN A 566 -18.71 -3.40 -39.70
C ASN A 566 -19.10 -3.25 -38.23
N GLN A 567 -19.43 -2.03 -37.79
CA GLN A 567 -19.98 -1.78 -36.45
C GLN A 567 -21.30 -2.54 -36.21
N LYS A 568 -22.11 -2.74 -37.26
CA LYS A 568 -23.41 -3.40 -37.18
C LYS A 568 -23.30 -4.91 -37.11
N ASP A 569 -22.40 -5.51 -37.90
CA ASP A 569 -22.19 -6.96 -37.89
C ASP A 569 -21.46 -7.44 -36.62
N PHE A 570 -20.50 -6.65 -36.09
CA PHE A 570 -19.91 -6.92 -34.78
C PHE A 570 -20.93 -6.83 -33.62
N LEU A 571 -21.89 -5.89 -33.71
CA LEU A 571 -23.00 -5.81 -32.76
C LEU A 571 -23.89 -7.07 -32.81
N ASN A 572 -24.20 -7.56 -34.01
CA ASN A 572 -25.12 -8.67 -34.23
C ASN A 572 -24.53 -10.04 -33.83
N GLU A 573 -23.22 -10.26 -33.97
CA GLU A 573 -22.61 -11.59 -33.75
C GLU A 573 -22.17 -11.83 -32.29
N TYR A 574 -21.85 -10.77 -31.52
CA TYR A 574 -21.27 -10.91 -30.15
C TYR A 574 -21.89 -10.04 -29.04
N LEU A 575 -22.86 -9.15 -29.32
CA LEU A 575 -23.24 -8.08 -28.39
C LEU A 575 -24.75 -7.85 -28.15
N GLU A 576 -25.63 -8.82 -28.43
CA GLU A 576 -27.06 -8.69 -28.06
C GLU A 576 -27.30 -8.45 -26.55
N ARG A 577 -26.43 -8.96 -25.67
CA ARG A 577 -26.57 -8.84 -24.20
C ARG A 577 -25.61 -7.86 -23.52
N GLY A 578 -24.62 -7.33 -24.25
CA GLY A 578 -23.60 -6.44 -23.70
C GLY A 578 -22.59 -7.12 -22.77
N SER A 579 -21.97 -6.33 -21.89
CA SER A 579 -21.01 -6.81 -20.90
C SER A 579 -21.69 -7.34 -19.64
N LEU A 580 -21.01 -8.21 -18.89
CA LEU A 580 -21.52 -8.77 -17.64
C LEU A 580 -21.94 -7.68 -16.65
N ALA A 581 -21.20 -6.57 -16.56
CA ALA A 581 -21.54 -5.41 -15.74
C ALA A 581 -22.89 -4.77 -16.13
N THR A 582 -23.24 -4.72 -17.43
CA THR A 582 -24.54 -4.20 -17.88
C THR A 582 -25.71 -5.11 -17.51
N ILE A 583 -25.47 -6.42 -17.35
CA ILE A 583 -26.49 -7.40 -16.96
C ILE A 583 -26.66 -7.43 -15.44
N LEU A 584 -25.57 -7.27 -14.68
CA LEU A 584 -25.59 -7.23 -13.21
C LEU A 584 -26.12 -5.90 -12.64
N SER A 585 -26.00 -4.79 -13.38
CA SER A 585 -26.55 -3.49 -12.99
C SER A 585 -28.05 -3.30 -13.27
N ARG A 586 -28.70 -4.27 -13.92
CA ARG A 586 -30.14 -4.26 -14.25
C ARG A 586 -30.94 -5.22 -13.35
N GLU A 587 -32.26 -5.07 -13.32
CA GLU A 587 -33.16 -6.07 -12.70
C GLU A 587 -33.01 -7.48 -13.29
N GLU A 588 -32.37 -7.61 -14.45
CA GLU A 588 -32.02 -8.86 -15.12
C GLU A 588 -31.05 -9.73 -14.29
N ALA A 589 -30.28 -9.15 -13.36
CA ALA A 589 -29.47 -9.89 -12.38
C ALA A 589 -30.30 -10.91 -11.59
N LYS A 590 -31.54 -10.56 -11.21
CA LYS A 590 -32.50 -11.43 -10.51
C LYS A 590 -33.02 -12.58 -11.39
N ARG A 591 -32.88 -12.50 -12.72
CA ARG A 591 -33.28 -13.52 -13.70
C ARG A 591 -32.13 -14.46 -14.08
N LEU A 592 -30.88 -14.08 -13.78
CA LEU A 592 -29.69 -14.92 -13.97
C LEU A 592 -29.68 -16.08 -12.95
N GLY A 593 -30.28 -17.20 -13.31
CA GLY A 593 -30.29 -18.41 -12.47
C GLY A 593 -28.88 -18.97 -12.20
N TRP A 594 -28.72 -19.65 -11.06
CA TRP A 594 -27.42 -20.16 -10.60
C TRP A 594 -26.68 -21.04 -11.64
N ALA A 595 -27.42 -21.86 -12.41
CA ALA A 595 -26.83 -22.67 -13.47
C ALA A 595 -26.14 -21.82 -14.57
N THR A 596 -26.76 -20.69 -14.96
CA THR A 596 -26.20 -19.75 -15.92
C THR A 596 -25.03 -18.96 -15.33
N ARG A 597 -25.10 -18.55 -14.06
CA ARG A 597 -23.97 -17.92 -13.35
C ARG A 597 -22.75 -18.84 -13.30
N VAL A 598 -22.95 -20.13 -12.96
CA VAL A 598 -21.88 -21.16 -12.99
C VAL A 598 -21.35 -21.40 -14.41
N LYS A 599 -22.20 -21.33 -15.44
CA LYS A 599 -21.80 -21.43 -16.85
C LYS A 599 -20.83 -20.30 -17.24
N ILE A 600 -21.19 -19.05 -16.90
CA ILE A 600 -20.35 -17.86 -17.13
C ILE A 600 -18.99 -17.99 -16.43
N ILE A 601 -18.98 -18.38 -15.14
CA ILE A 601 -17.74 -18.60 -14.38
C ILE A 601 -16.84 -19.63 -15.08
N LYS A 602 -17.41 -20.73 -15.58
CA LYS A 602 -16.64 -21.75 -16.33
C LYS A 602 -16.10 -21.24 -17.66
N GLY A 603 -16.87 -20.45 -18.41
CA GLY A 603 -16.42 -19.84 -19.65
C GLY A 603 -15.17 -18.97 -19.46
N VAL A 604 -15.20 -18.08 -18.46
CA VAL A 604 -14.06 -17.21 -18.11
C VAL A 604 -12.86 -18.05 -17.65
N ALA A 605 -13.08 -19.09 -16.82
CA ALA A 605 -12.00 -19.98 -16.37
C ALA A 605 -11.32 -20.74 -17.52
N HIS A 606 -12.10 -21.26 -18.48
CA HIS A 606 -11.54 -21.91 -19.67
C HIS A 606 -10.75 -20.94 -20.54
N ALA A 607 -11.26 -19.72 -20.74
CA ALA A 607 -10.58 -18.68 -21.52
C ALA A 607 -9.25 -18.25 -20.88
N LEU A 608 -9.20 -18.10 -19.55
CA LEU A 608 -7.96 -17.84 -18.81
C LEU A 608 -6.98 -19.01 -18.89
N SER A 609 -7.43 -20.25 -18.67
CA SER A 609 -6.56 -21.43 -18.79
C SER A 609 -5.93 -21.55 -20.18
N TYR A 610 -6.69 -21.27 -21.24
CA TYR A 610 -6.17 -21.26 -22.60
C TYR A 610 -5.09 -20.19 -22.78
N MET A 611 -5.35 -18.96 -22.31
CA MET A 611 -4.38 -17.86 -22.41
C MET A 611 -3.12 -18.07 -21.56
N HIS A 612 -3.21 -18.67 -20.38
CA HIS A 612 -2.05 -18.91 -19.49
C HIS A 612 -1.24 -20.16 -19.85
N HIS A 613 -1.89 -21.26 -20.25
CA HIS A 613 -1.24 -22.57 -20.36
C HIS A 613 -1.17 -23.13 -21.79
N ASP A 614 -2.18 -22.85 -22.63
CA ASP A 614 -2.24 -23.39 -24.01
C ASP A 614 -1.55 -22.47 -25.04
N CYS A 615 -1.49 -21.17 -24.74
CA CYS A 615 -0.75 -20.19 -25.54
C CYS A 615 0.75 -20.18 -25.20
N SER A 616 1.61 -20.14 -26.24
CA SER A 616 3.06 -20.01 -26.09
C SER A 616 3.62 -18.83 -26.92
N PRO A 617 4.25 -17.82 -26.30
CA PRO A 617 4.36 -17.60 -24.85
C PRO A 617 3.00 -17.31 -24.17
N PRO A 618 2.84 -17.58 -22.87
CA PRO A 618 1.62 -17.31 -22.10
C PRO A 618 1.15 -15.85 -22.20
N ILE A 619 -0.16 -15.65 -22.27
CA ILE A 619 -0.83 -14.35 -22.38
C ILE A 619 -1.54 -14.05 -21.06
N VAL A 620 -1.16 -12.95 -20.38
CA VAL A 620 -1.88 -12.44 -19.21
C VAL A 620 -2.68 -11.21 -19.62
N HIS A 621 -3.98 -11.17 -19.34
CA HIS A 621 -4.91 -10.14 -19.79
C HIS A 621 -4.75 -8.82 -19.03
N ARG A 622 -4.55 -8.91 -17.71
CA ARG A 622 -4.32 -7.81 -16.74
C ARG A 622 -5.50 -6.86 -16.49
N ASP A 623 -6.60 -7.02 -17.21
CA ASP A 623 -7.84 -6.26 -16.99
C ASP A 623 -9.08 -7.14 -17.11
N ILE A 624 -9.14 -8.19 -16.28
CA ILE A 624 -10.33 -9.04 -16.17
C ILE A 624 -11.33 -8.34 -15.24
N SER A 625 -12.36 -7.73 -15.82
CA SER A 625 -13.45 -7.08 -15.10
C SER A 625 -14.79 -7.42 -15.73
N SER A 626 -15.91 -7.16 -15.04
CA SER A 626 -17.24 -7.45 -15.58
C SER A 626 -17.62 -6.52 -16.74
N ASN A 627 -16.89 -5.42 -16.96
CA ASN A 627 -16.98 -4.61 -18.18
C ASN A 627 -16.37 -5.30 -19.40
N ASN A 628 -15.33 -6.12 -19.18
CA ASN A 628 -14.53 -6.75 -20.23
C ASN A 628 -14.93 -8.21 -20.51
N ILE A 629 -15.87 -8.77 -19.75
CA ILE A 629 -16.53 -10.05 -20.06
C ILE A 629 -17.81 -9.78 -20.86
N LEU A 630 -17.85 -10.25 -22.11
CA LEU A 630 -19.01 -10.15 -22.99
C LEU A 630 -19.80 -11.44 -22.99
N LEU A 631 -21.13 -11.36 -23.05
CA LEU A 631 -22.01 -12.54 -23.13
C LEU A 631 -22.74 -12.60 -24.47
N ASP A 632 -22.72 -13.77 -25.09
CA ASP A 632 -23.50 -14.06 -26.29
C ASP A 632 -24.97 -14.41 -25.98
N SER A 633 -25.74 -14.73 -27.03
CA SER A 633 -27.16 -15.06 -26.91
C SER A 633 -27.43 -16.32 -26.04
N GLN A 634 -26.44 -17.21 -25.91
CA GLN A 634 -26.45 -18.45 -25.12
C GLN A 634 -25.89 -18.29 -23.70
N TYR A 635 -25.43 -17.09 -23.31
CA TYR A 635 -24.67 -16.84 -22.07
C TYR A 635 -23.35 -17.63 -21.98
N GLU A 636 -22.66 -17.91 -23.09
CA GLU A 636 -21.21 -18.16 -22.99
C GLU A 636 -20.48 -16.84 -22.73
N ALA A 637 -19.34 -16.94 -22.04
CA ALA A 637 -18.55 -15.79 -21.63
C ALA A 637 -17.28 -15.68 -22.48
N HIS A 638 -17.12 -14.52 -23.12
CA HIS A 638 -16.00 -14.20 -23.99
C HIS A 638 -15.18 -13.07 -23.36
N ILE A 639 -13.88 -13.29 -23.20
CA ILE A 639 -12.98 -12.26 -22.63
C ILE A 639 -12.67 -11.23 -23.73
N SER A 640 -12.71 -9.94 -23.39
CA SER A 640 -12.52 -8.86 -24.36
C SER A 640 -11.58 -7.76 -23.85
N ASP A 641 -11.12 -6.94 -24.79
CA ASP A 641 -10.16 -5.85 -24.58
C ASP A 641 -8.74 -6.28 -24.13
N LEU A 642 -8.07 -7.00 -25.03
CA LEU A 642 -6.64 -7.32 -24.92
C LEU A 642 -5.70 -6.09 -25.00
N GLY A 643 -6.18 -4.85 -24.81
CA GLY A 643 -5.38 -3.63 -24.88
C GLY A 643 -4.29 -3.55 -23.80
N THR A 644 -4.54 -4.13 -22.63
CA THR A 644 -3.59 -4.21 -21.50
C THR A 644 -2.76 -5.49 -21.47
N ALA A 645 -3.10 -6.47 -22.33
CA ALA A 645 -2.60 -7.84 -22.26
C ALA A 645 -1.10 -7.95 -22.60
N LYS A 646 -0.43 -8.94 -22.02
CA LYS A 646 1.02 -9.09 -22.09
C LYS A 646 1.45 -10.53 -22.23
N LEU A 647 2.45 -10.75 -23.08
CA LEU A 647 3.15 -12.03 -23.24
C LEU A 647 4.21 -12.20 -22.15
N LEU A 648 4.15 -13.29 -21.38
CA LEU A 648 5.18 -13.66 -20.42
C LEU A 648 6.38 -14.27 -21.15
N LYS A 649 7.52 -13.59 -21.12
CA LYS A 649 8.77 -14.12 -21.68
C LYS A 649 9.66 -14.63 -20.55
N VAL A 650 10.27 -15.80 -20.76
CA VAL A 650 11.13 -16.47 -19.77
C VAL A 650 12.34 -15.61 -19.39
N ASP A 651 12.93 -14.92 -20.37
CA ASP A 651 14.18 -14.15 -20.21
C ASP A 651 13.95 -12.62 -20.08
N SER A 652 12.79 -12.18 -19.58
CA SER A 652 12.50 -10.75 -19.38
C SER A 652 11.87 -10.48 -18.01
N SER A 653 12.01 -9.24 -17.50
CA SER A 653 11.52 -8.89 -16.16
C SER A 653 10.01 -9.07 -15.95
N ASN A 654 9.23 -9.19 -17.04
CA ASN A 654 7.76 -9.26 -17.05
C ASN A 654 7.06 -8.12 -16.27
N GLN A 655 7.78 -7.05 -15.89
CA GLN A 655 7.25 -5.83 -15.26
C GLN A 655 6.59 -4.90 -16.27
N SER A 656 5.51 -4.24 -15.88
CA SER A 656 4.86 -3.18 -16.68
C SER A 656 4.07 -2.24 -15.79
N LYS A 657 3.89 -0.99 -16.25
CA LYS A 657 2.98 -0.02 -15.64
C LYS A 657 1.66 -0.68 -15.24
N LEU A 658 1.20 -0.40 -14.03
CA LEU A 658 -0.06 -0.93 -13.51
C LEU A 658 -1.19 -0.64 -14.50
N ALA A 659 -1.98 -1.67 -14.79
CA ALA A 659 -3.14 -1.59 -15.66
C ALA A 659 -4.16 -2.62 -15.17
N GLY A 660 -5.44 -2.29 -15.28
CA GLY A 660 -6.56 -3.09 -14.80
C GLY A 660 -7.61 -2.25 -14.07
N THR A 661 -8.84 -2.72 -14.05
CA THR A 661 -9.99 -2.02 -13.46
C THR A 661 -9.90 -2.02 -11.93
N VAL A 662 -9.95 -0.82 -11.32
CA VAL A 662 -9.96 -0.63 -9.86
C VAL A 662 -11.05 -1.49 -9.20
N GLY A 663 -10.68 -2.23 -8.14
CA GLY A 663 -11.54 -3.22 -7.49
C GLY A 663 -11.36 -4.67 -7.98
N TYR A 664 -10.76 -4.87 -9.16
CA TYR A 664 -10.43 -6.20 -9.70
C TYR A 664 -8.92 -6.47 -9.77
N VAL A 665 -8.09 -5.43 -9.70
CA VAL A 665 -6.62 -5.52 -9.74
C VAL A 665 -6.10 -6.32 -8.55
N ALA A 666 -5.25 -7.31 -8.84
CA ALA A 666 -4.55 -8.10 -7.83
C ALA A 666 -3.61 -7.22 -6.98
N PRO A 667 -3.69 -7.25 -5.63
CA PRO A 667 -2.81 -6.46 -4.77
C PRO A 667 -1.33 -6.69 -5.06
N GLU A 668 -0.93 -7.94 -5.28
CA GLU A 668 0.44 -8.29 -5.65
C GLU A 668 0.86 -7.70 -7.00
N HIS A 669 -0.06 -7.50 -7.96
CA HIS A 669 0.25 -6.79 -9.20
C HIS A 669 0.39 -5.28 -8.98
N ALA A 670 -0.44 -4.70 -8.10
CA ALA A 670 -0.37 -3.29 -7.73
C ALA A 670 0.95 -2.95 -6.99
N TYR A 671 1.36 -3.78 -6.03
CA TYR A 671 2.58 -3.56 -5.25
C TYR A 671 3.87 -3.92 -6.00
N THR A 672 3.90 -5.04 -6.75
CA THR A 672 5.16 -5.51 -7.37
C THR A 672 5.36 -5.07 -8.82
N MET A 673 4.30 -4.61 -9.49
CA MET A 673 4.23 -4.33 -10.95
C MET A 673 4.67 -5.50 -11.87
N LYS A 674 4.97 -6.68 -11.29
CA LYS A 674 5.30 -7.90 -12.02
C LYS A 674 4.02 -8.52 -12.55
N VAL A 675 4.00 -8.82 -13.84
CA VAL A 675 2.88 -9.55 -14.46
C VAL A 675 3.14 -11.04 -14.32
N THR A 676 2.16 -11.76 -13.79
CA THR A 676 2.09 -13.22 -13.80
C THR A 676 0.64 -13.63 -14.09
N GLU A 677 0.40 -14.89 -14.44
CA GLU A 677 -0.94 -15.47 -14.53
C GLU A 677 -1.84 -15.17 -13.29
N LYS A 678 -1.23 -15.00 -12.12
CA LYS A 678 -1.91 -14.69 -10.84
C LYS A 678 -2.70 -13.40 -10.87
N THR A 679 -2.23 -12.41 -11.63
CA THR A 679 -2.95 -11.15 -11.83
C THR A 679 -4.38 -11.38 -12.31
N ASP A 680 -4.56 -12.25 -13.32
CA ASP A 680 -5.89 -12.57 -13.86
C ASP A 680 -6.68 -13.51 -12.94
N VAL A 681 -6.00 -14.43 -12.22
CA VAL A 681 -6.64 -15.37 -11.29
C VAL A 681 -7.28 -14.65 -10.11
N TYR A 682 -6.64 -13.61 -9.56
CA TYR A 682 -7.25 -12.78 -8.53
C TYR A 682 -8.51 -12.07 -9.05
N SER A 683 -8.39 -11.41 -10.21
CA SER A 683 -9.49 -10.70 -10.86
C SER A 683 -10.68 -11.62 -11.17
N PHE A 684 -10.40 -12.86 -11.61
CA PHE A 684 -11.40 -13.92 -11.77
C PHE A 684 -12.10 -14.28 -10.44
N GLY A 685 -11.36 -14.31 -9.33
CA GLY A 685 -11.93 -14.48 -7.98
C GLY A 685 -12.94 -13.39 -7.62
N VAL A 686 -12.65 -12.12 -7.96
CA VAL A 686 -13.58 -11.00 -7.77
C VAL A 686 -14.84 -11.18 -8.64
N ILE A 687 -14.69 -11.59 -9.90
CA ILE A 687 -15.81 -11.91 -10.80
C ILE A 687 -16.69 -13.05 -10.27
N ALA A 688 -16.09 -14.12 -9.74
CA ALA A 688 -16.83 -15.23 -9.15
C ALA A 688 -17.64 -14.80 -7.91
N LEU A 689 -17.08 -13.90 -7.08
CA LEU A 689 -17.79 -13.30 -5.94
C LEU A 689 -18.90 -12.34 -6.38
N GLU A 690 -18.65 -11.49 -7.37
CA GLU A 690 -19.63 -10.57 -7.94
C GLU A 690 -20.83 -11.32 -8.55
N LEU A 691 -20.57 -12.36 -9.35
CA LEU A 691 -21.60 -13.27 -9.88
C LEU A 691 -22.36 -14.00 -8.76
N SER A 692 -21.70 -14.38 -7.67
CA SER A 692 -22.35 -15.06 -6.54
C SER A 692 -23.24 -14.14 -5.71
N LYS A 693 -22.88 -12.86 -5.59
CA LYS A 693 -23.62 -11.81 -4.88
C LYS A 693 -24.67 -11.09 -5.72
N GLY A 694 -24.55 -11.16 -7.06
CA GLY A 694 -25.33 -10.34 -7.99
C GLY A 694 -24.94 -8.87 -8.03
N ARG A 695 -23.82 -8.48 -7.37
CA ARG A 695 -23.28 -7.12 -7.29
C ARG A 695 -21.81 -7.14 -6.85
N HIS A 696 -21.06 -6.11 -7.19
CA HIS A 696 -19.63 -5.99 -6.86
C HIS A 696 -19.38 -6.06 -5.33
N PRO A 697 -18.37 -6.81 -4.85
CA PRO A 697 -18.12 -7.02 -3.41
C PRO A 697 -17.39 -5.87 -2.66
N GLY A 698 -17.17 -4.70 -3.28
CA GLY A 698 -16.29 -3.62 -2.81
C GLY A 698 -16.35 -3.29 -1.31
N ASP A 699 -17.54 -2.92 -0.78
CA ASP A 699 -17.73 -2.54 0.63
C ASP A 699 -17.26 -3.63 1.62
N GLN A 700 -17.34 -4.90 1.21
CA GLN A 700 -16.95 -6.03 2.05
C GLN A 700 -15.46 -6.36 1.92
N ILE A 701 -14.84 -6.14 0.75
CA ILE A 701 -13.38 -6.26 0.58
C ILE A 701 -12.67 -5.28 1.51
N LEU A 702 -13.13 -4.02 1.55
CA LEU A 702 -12.64 -3.00 2.48
C LEU A 702 -12.82 -3.43 3.96
N SER A 703 -13.95 -4.06 4.30
CA SER A 703 -14.21 -4.51 5.68
C SER A 703 -13.34 -5.69 6.13
N ILE A 704 -12.87 -6.53 5.20
CA ILE A 704 -11.97 -7.66 5.49
C ILE A 704 -10.55 -7.16 5.76
N SER A 705 -10.09 -6.16 5.01
CA SER A 705 -8.78 -5.53 5.21
C SER A 705 -8.64 -4.75 6.52
N VAL A 706 -9.75 -4.37 7.16
CA VAL A 706 -9.76 -3.52 8.37
C VAL A 706 -10.05 -4.31 9.67
N SER A 707 -10.57 -5.54 9.59
CA SER A 707 -10.77 -6.37 10.80
C SER A 707 -10.73 -7.88 10.49
N PRO A 708 -9.64 -8.61 10.81
CA PRO A 708 -9.54 -10.05 10.56
C PRO A 708 -10.51 -10.91 11.39
N GLU A 709 -10.91 -10.43 12.57
CA GLU A 709 -11.66 -11.21 13.58
C GLU A 709 -13.17 -11.36 13.32
N LYS A 710 -13.73 -10.68 12.31
CA LYS A 710 -15.16 -10.83 11.98
C LYS A 710 -15.42 -12.14 11.26
N ASN A 711 -15.99 -13.09 11.99
CA ASN A 711 -16.64 -14.29 11.44
C ASN A 711 -17.83 -13.90 10.53
N ILE A 712 -17.57 -13.66 9.24
CA ILE A 712 -18.61 -13.40 8.23
C ILE A 712 -19.43 -14.67 8.02
N VAL A 713 -20.72 -14.60 8.30
CA VAL A 713 -21.65 -15.73 8.08
C VAL A 713 -21.91 -15.86 6.58
N LEU A 714 -21.60 -17.03 6.01
CA LEU A 714 -21.64 -17.29 4.56
C LEU A 714 -23.03 -17.09 3.90
N LYS A 715 -24.09 -16.95 4.70
CA LYS A 715 -25.45 -16.60 4.28
C LYS A 715 -25.55 -15.16 3.76
N ASP A 716 -24.67 -14.27 4.20
CA ASP A 716 -24.64 -12.85 3.83
C ASP A 716 -23.77 -12.57 2.58
N MET A 717 -23.15 -13.61 2.02
CA MET A 717 -22.32 -13.56 0.81
C MET A 717 -23.00 -14.11 -0.45
N LEU A 718 -24.23 -14.60 -0.35
CA LEU A 718 -25.01 -15.17 -1.46
C LEU A 718 -26.22 -14.29 -1.77
N ASP A 719 -26.53 -14.15 -3.05
CA ASP A 719 -27.73 -13.45 -3.52
C ASP A 719 -29.01 -14.11 -2.96
N PRO A 720 -29.85 -13.39 -2.18
CA PRO A 720 -31.06 -13.94 -1.57
C PRO A 720 -32.15 -14.33 -2.58
N ALA A 721 -32.00 -13.98 -3.87
CA ALA A 721 -32.85 -14.48 -4.96
C ALA A 721 -32.49 -15.91 -5.39
N THR A 722 -31.39 -16.51 -4.89
CA THR A 722 -31.06 -17.91 -5.16
C THR A 722 -31.97 -18.86 -4.36
N PRO A 723 -32.46 -19.97 -4.95
CA PRO A 723 -33.45 -20.81 -4.29
C PRO A 723 -32.86 -21.55 -3.08
N THR A 724 -33.30 -21.14 -1.89
CA THR A 724 -33.01 -21.85 -0.64
C THR A 724 -33.73 -23.19 -0.64
N SER A 725 -32.96 -24.27 -0.79
CA SER A 725 -33.51 -25.61 -1.02
C SER A 725 -34.10 -26.27 0.24
N HIS A 726 -35.28 -25.85 0.66
CA HIS A 726 -36.19 -26.67 1.45
C HIS A 726 -36.94 -27.66 0.54
N THR A 727 -36.28 -28.72 0.07
CA THR A 727 -36.88 -30.02 -0.39
C THR A 727 -35.79 -31.03 -0.83
N PRO A 728 -36.07 -32.35 -0.85
CA PRO A 728 -35.02 -33.35 -0.62
C PRO A 728 -34.28 -33.92 -1.85
N ARG A 729 -33.01 -34.28 -1.62
CA ARG A 729 -32.13 -35.21 -2.37
C ARG A 729 -32.53 -35.56 -3.83
N ARG A 730 -32.01 -34.80 -4.80
CA ARG A 730 -31.66 -35.33 -6.13
C ARG A 730 -30.31 -34.77 -6.61
N ARG A 731 -29.35 -35.68 -6.85
CA ARG A 731 -28.03 -35.65 -7.57
C ARG A 731 -27.25 -34.34 -7.90
N GLY A 732 -27.66 -33.13 -7.51
CA GLY A 732 -26.91 -31.87 -7.71
C GLY A 732 -26.07 -31.40 -6.51
N SER A 733 -26.19 -32.05 -5.35
CA SER A 733 -25.56 -31.60 -4.09
C SER A 733 -24.02 -31.59 -4.11
N GLY A 734 -23.39 -32.37 -4.98
CA GLY A 734 -21.93 -32.41 -5.12
C GLY A 734 -21.33 -31.09 -5.62
N SER A 735 -21.93 -30.46 -6.64
CA SER A 735 -21.42 -29.18 -7.17
C SER A 735 -21.62 -28.02 -6.19
N TYR A 736 -22.72 -27.99 -5.44
CA TYR A 736 -22.94 -26.97 -4.42
C TYR A 736 -21.95 -27.12 -3.24
N HIS A 737 -21.67 -28.35 -2.79
CA HIS A 737 -20.64 -28.58 -1.77
C HIS A 737 -19.21 -28.30 -2.28
N LYS A 738 -18.88 -28.65 -3.53
CA LYS A 738 -17.59 -28.28 -4.12
C LYS A 738 -17.42 -26.76 -4.25
N ALA A 739 -18.41 -26.04 -4.77
CA ALA A 739 -18.38 -24.58 -4.85
C ALA A 739 -18.29 -23.91 -3.46
N ARG A 740 -19.07 -24.40 -2.49
CA ARG A 740 -18.99 -23.96 -1.08
C ARG A 740 -17.60 -24.18 -0.49
N ASN A 741 -17.00 -25.35 -0.68
CA ASN A 741 -15.65 -25.65 -0.18
C ASN A 741 -14.58 -24.83 -0.91
N CYS A 742 -14.75 -24.55 -2.21
CA CYS A 742 -13.86 -23.70 -2.98
C CYS A 742 -13.89 -22.25 -2.47
N MET A 743 -15.10 -21.68 -2.27
CA MET A 743 -15.22 -20.32 -1.69
C MET A 743 -14.73 -20.24 -0.25
N LEU A 744 -14.97 -21.27 0.58
CA LEU A 744 -14.40 -21.35 1.94
C LEU A 744 -12.86 -21.42 1.92
N LYS A 745 -12.27 -22.15 0.96
CA LYS A 745 -10.80 -22.18 0.78
C LYS A 745 -10.28 -20.81 0.35
N CYS A 746 -10.85 -20.19 -0.68
CA CYS A 746 -10.50 -18.83 -1.09
C CYS A 746 -10.60 -17.83 0.08
N GLN A 747 -11.67 -17.89 0.88
CA GLN A 747 -11.83 -17.06 2.07
C GLN A 747 -10.73 -17.31 3.10
N SER A 748 -10.42 -18.57 3.42
CA SER A 748 -9.32 -18.90 4.35
C SER A 748 -7.94 -18.48 3.83
N THR A 749 -7.70 -18.54 2.52
CA THR A 749 -6.41 -18.13 1.91
C THR A 749 -6.27 -16.61 1.87
N ILE A 750 -7.37 -15.86 1.72
CA ILE A 750 -7.39 -14.39 1.83
C ILE A 750 -7.13 -13.92 3.27
N GLN A 751 -7.56 -14.67 4.29
CA GLN A 751 -7.40 -14.29 5.70
C GLN A 751 -6.05 -14.69 6.33
N ALA A 752 -5.21 -15.49 5.68
CA ALA A 752 -4.15 -16.23 6.38
C ALA A 752 -2.70 -15.74 6.21
N ASN A 753 -2.34 -14.94 5.18
CA ASN A 753 -0.93 -14.60 4.91
C ASN A 753 -0.71 -13.18 4.37
N HIS A 754 0.25 -12.47 4.99
CA HIS A 754 0.99 -11.38 4.35
C HIS A 754 2.37 -11.92 3.92
N GLY A 755 2.70 -11.85 2.62
CA GLY A 755 4.02 -12.18 2.08
C GLY A 755 4.12 -13.51 1.32
N ASP A 756 4.59 -13.40 0.07
CA ASP A 756 5.29 -14.37 -0.80
C ASP A 756 4.70 -15.78 -1.12
N TYR A 757 3.73 -16.32 -0.37
CA TYR A 757 3.17 -17.66 -0.65
C TYR A 757 1.82 -17.68 -1.41
N PHE A 758 1.43 -16.57 -2.04
CA PHE A 758 0.15 -16.47 -2.77
C PHE A 758 0.10 -17.29 -4.08
N SER A 759 1.27 -17.67 -4.62
CA SER A 759 1.36 -18.32 -5.93
C SER A 759 0.91 -19.79 -5.88
N ASP A 760 1.73 -20.70 -5.39
CA ASP A 760 1.72 -22.07 -5.94
C ASP A 760 0.52 -22.91 -5.48
N VAL A 761 0.00 -22.64 -4.27
CA VAL A 761 -1.16 -23.34 -3.69
C VAL A 761 -2.46 -23.04 -4.45
N VAL A 762 -2.57 -21.87 -5.09
CA VAL A 762 -3.83 -21.41 -5.73
C VAL A 762 -4.05 -22.04 -7.11
N THR A 763 -3.01 -22.23 -7.95
CA THR A 763 -3.21 -22.87 -9.27
C THR A 763 -3.56 -24.34 -9.11
N GLU A 764 -2.85 -25.07 -8.25
CA GLU A 764 -2.97 -26.52 -8.13
C GLU A 764 -4.30 -26.97 -7.48
N ASN A 765 -4.94 -26.11 -6.68
CA ASN A 765 -6.24 -26.37 -6.04
C ASN A 765 -7.45 -25.90 -6.87
N LEU A 766 -7.28 -25.04 -7.88
CA LEU A 766 -8.35 -24.62 -8.80
C LEU A 766 -8.41 -25.46 -10.09
N ALA A 767 -7.30 -26.11 -10.45
CA ALA A 767 -7.23 -27.05 -11.57
C ALA A 767 -7.72 -28.49 -11.24
N ARG A 768 -8.08 -28.78 -9.98
CA ARG A 768 -8.57 -30.09 -9.49
C ARG A 768 -10.04 -30.06 -9.01
#